data_AF-A0A1M3E9G5-F1
#
_entry.id   AF-A0A1M3E9G5-F1
#
_cell.length_a   1.000
_cell.length_b   1.000
_cell.length_c   1.000
_cell.angle_alpha   90.00
_cell.angle_beta   90.00
_cell.angle_gamma   90.00
#
_symmetry.space_group_name_H-M   'P 1'
#
loop_
_entity.id
_entity.type
_entity.pdbx_description
1 polymer ?
#
loop_
_entity_poly.entity_id
_entity_poly.type
_entity_poly.pdbx_seq_one_letter_code
_entity_poly.pdbx_strand_id
1 'polypeptide(L)'
;MKKNLYALFLIIQLFPIIAFAQKKEEQPHSSVAQKMALCESILSALSGKPAEIEQLIATGTAGLREAGNNQKAQFVFYQSIGIGYYYQQNFEKAKQNFQQAYQVASGSGMVEQSLKPLGNLIHINHYLGLQEEADHSARLLQNIVATTDTLKKKGDAYYNLGLYYQQQKFYYSTALNYFLKSAALHKPLADTTHNLKLKLDYATKLMMVAEIYIYLKQADKALEYLEKVKPYLNQSIIVDITAYGKFIRSYALKNDKQAALKYYNLLSESVEKNPGKWSELVSSNLKMAELSLSEHHYTQAKSYIDKADKQAKLDNKEILTSSVNQSYGDYYRSMKDFGTAIKYYKMAERGSKQYNKEQYADLLRSLTEALIHSGNATEAQKYYDQYIALNDTLTQQKLDLNLAEMEAVFQNKDKQQQIEVQQSQLSDATQQRFWLIGGLALLALIVLLLIIIYRNKKNTADLFNKKNLELASLNEDLELANQTKAKLFSIISHDLRSPVSQVNAFLKLQQKNAVAFSETERLQYNEMIQSATASLLETMEDLLAWSKSQMNQFQPQLNKIDLNEPLSEVLSLMQLHIAAKNLKINNTLPAQVPVLSDENFLKTILRNLLQNAIKASTENATITLAFAQHVFSIINAGQHFSQAHYEQALTEGFHKNALNGLGLKIVDELSRKIQLQVTFDNTFSSGTKADLFFGK
;
A
#
# COMPACT_ATOMS: atom_id res chain seq x y z
N MET A 1 63.30 -35.88 -27.12
CA MET A 1 62.49 -35.43 -25.97
C MET A 1 61.04 -35.85 -26.23
N LYS A 2 60.63 -37.04 -25.75
CA LYS A 2 59.74 -37.28 -24.57
C LYS A 2 58.36 -36.62 -24.78
N LYS A 3 57.22 -37.27 -25.00
CA LYS A 3 56.60 -38.51 -24.46
C LYS A 3 56.48 -38.57 -22.92
N ASN A 4 55.21 -38.68 -22.47
CA ASN A 4 54.68 -39.20 -21.19
C ASN A 4 54.78 -38.36 -19.91
N LEU A 5 53.62 -38.00 -19.32
CA LEU A 5 53.06 -38.39 -18.00
C LEU A 5 51.88 -37.44 -17.67
N TYR A 6 50.61 -37.85 -17.76
CA TYR A 6 49.78 -38.56 -16.77
C TYR A 6 49.51 -37.82 -15.45
N ALA A 7 48.19 -37.68 -15.18
CA ALA A 7 47.50 -37.83 -13.90
C ALA A 7 47.66 -36.68 -12.88
N LEU A 8 46.67 -36.24 -12.07
CA LEU A 8 45.33 -36.68 -11.67
C LEU A 8 44.79 -35.51 -10.79
N PHE A 9 43.53 -35.05 -10.84
CA PHE A 9 42.30 -35.59 -10.21
C PHE A 9 41.14 -34.65 -10.66
N LEU A 10 40.00 -35.01 -11.30
CA LEU A 10 38.86 -35.90 -10.92
C LEU A 10 38.25 -35.47 -9.56
N ILE A 11 36.95 -35.28 -9.34
CA ILE A 11 35.73 -36.10 -9.60
C ILE A 11 34.49 -35.15 -9.53
N ILE A 12 33.39 -35.21 -10.32
CA ILE A 12 32.15 -36.05 -10.27
C ILE A 12 31.16 -35.40 -11.28
N GLN A 13 30.35 -36.03 -12.15
CA GLN A 13 30.28 -37.34 -12.80
C GLN A 13 29.43 -37.18 -14.08
N LEU A 14 29.96 -37.68 -15.20
CA LEU A 14 29.25 -38.05 -16.44
C LEU A 14 29.25 -39.58 -16.48
N PHE A 15 28.10 -40.21 -16.72
CA PHE A 15 28.06 -41.60 -17.20
C PHE A 15 27.57 -41.61 -18.65
N PRO A 16 28.43 -41.95 -19.62
CA PRO A 16 28.03 -42.53 -20.89
C PRO A 16 28.07 -44.07 -20.76
N ILE A 17 27.15 -44.78 -21.40
CA ILE A 17 27.33 -46.22 -21.64
C ILE A 17 27.39 -46.42 -23.16
N ILE A 18 28.60 -46.72 -23.64
CA ILE A 18 28.86 -47.25 -24.99
C ILE A 18 28.51 -48.73 -24.98
N ALA A 19 27.93 -49.15 -26.11
CA ALA A 19 27.64 -50.52 -26.49
C ALA A 19 28.79 -51.50 -26.21
N PHE A 20 28.48 -52.56 -25.46
CA PHE A 20 29.13 -53.85 -25.60
C PHE A 20 28.39 -54.64 -26.69
N ALA A 21 29.10 -55.04 -27.74
CA ALA A 21 28.67 -56.11 -28.62
C ALA A 21 28.81 -57.43 -27.86
N GLN A 22 27.70 -57.90 -27.27
CA GLN A 22 27.51 -59.29 -26.87
C GLN A 22 26.17 -59.74 -27.44
N LYS A 23 26.21 -60.76 -28.29
CA LYS A 23 25.03 -61.46 -28.80
C LYS A 23 24.35 -62.12 -27.58
N LYS A 24 23.29 -61.53 -27.04
CA LYS A 24 22.50 -62.13 -25.96
C LYS A 24 21.03 -61.70 -26.08
N GLU A 25 20.24 -62.70 -26.42
CA GLU A 25 18.82 -62.96 -26.13
C GLU A 25 17.87 -61.79 -25.84
N GLU A 26 16.76 -61.81 -26.58
CA GLU A 26 15.53 -61.06 -26.38
C GLU A 26 15.20 -60.82 -24.88
N GLN A 27 15.17 -59.55 -24.47
CA GLN A 27 14.42 -59.14 -23.28
C GLN A 27 13.30 -58.17 -23.67
N PRO A 28 12.02 -58.49 -23.40
CA PRO A 28 10.90 -57.58 -23.56
C PRO A 28 10.84 -56.62 -22.35
N HIS A 29 10.18 -55.47 -22.53
CA HIS A 29 9.87 -54.42 -21.53
C HIS A 29 10.79 -53.17 -21.51
N SER A 30 10.80 -52.39 -22.60
CA SER A 30 11.12 -50.96 -22.52
C SER A 30 9.95 -50.20 -21.86
N SER A 31 10.18 -49.40 -20.81
CA SER A 31 9.12 -48.69 -20.09
C SER A 31 8.38 -47.66 -20.96
N VAL A 32 7.13 -47.32 -20.62
CA VAL A 32 6.32 -46.30 -21.32
C VAL A 32 7.09 -45.00 -21.54
N ALA A 33 7.84 -44.55 -20.54
CA ALA A 33 8.66 -43.34 -20.62
C ALA A 33 9.80 -43.45 -21.67
N GLN A 34 10.45 -44.60 -21.78
CA GLN A 34 11.48 -44.84 -22.80
C GLN A 34 10.89 -44.81 -24.21
N LYS A 35 9.69 -45.38 -24.40
CA LYS A 35 8.98 -45.34 -25.69
C LYS A 35 8.56 -43.92 -26.07
N MET A 36 8.11 -43.11 -25.10
CA MET A 36 7.83 -41.68 -25.33
C MET A 36 9.09 -40.93 -25.78
N ALA A 37 10.20 -41.11 -25.06
CA ALA A 37 11.48 -40.47 -25.40
C ALA A 37 12.00 -40.91 -26.78
N LEU A 38 11.80 -42.19 -27.14
CA LEU A 38 12.15 -42.69 -28.46
C LEU A 38 11.28 -42.05 -29.56
N CYS A 39 9.97 -41.91 -29.35
CA CYS A 39 9.09 -41.21 -30.29
C CYS A 39 9.52 -39.74 -30.46
N GLU A 40 9.82 -39.03 -29.37
CA GLU A 40 10.29 -37.64 -29.41
C GLU A 40 11.63 -37.51 -30.13
N SER A 41 12.57 -38.44 -29.88
CA SER A 41 13.87 -38.50 -30.56
C SER A 41 13.69 -38.70 -32.07
N ILE A 42 12.89 -39.69 -32.49
CA ILE A 42 12.59 -39.94 -33.89
C ILE A 42 11.94 -38.70 -34.53
N LEU A 43 10.97 -38.06 -33.87
CA LEU A 43 10.34 -36.85 -34.38
C LEU A 43 11.30 -35.67 -34.50
N SER A 44 12.28 -35.55 -33.60
CA SER A 44 13.28 -34.48 -33.63
C SER A 44 14.32 -34.64 -34.74
N ALA A 45 14.60 -35.90 -35.12
CA ALA A 45 15.55 -36.26 -36.17
C ALA A 45 14.87 -36.69 -37.48
N LEU A 46 13.54 -36.51 -37.58
CA LEU A 46 12.73 -37.11 -38.64
C LEU A 46 13.17 -36.59 -40.01
N SER A 47 13.77 -37.47 -40.81
CA SER A 47 14.29 -37.15 -42.15
C SER A 47 13.31 -37.54 -43.27
N GLY A 48 12.16 -38.10 -42.89
CA GLY A 48 11.15 -38.62 -43.82
C GLY A 48 11.51 -39.98 -44.42
N LYS A 49 12.53 -40.68 -43.88
CA LYS A 49 12.88 -42.03 -44.31
C LYS A 49 11.79 -43.04 -43.93
N PRO A 50 11.40 -43.97 -44.82
CA PRO A 50 10.35 -44.95 -44.54
C PRO A 50 10.57 -45.75 -43.24
N ALA A 51 11.80 -46.21 -42.99
CA ALA A 51 12.14 -46.97 -41.79
C ALA A 51 11.92 -46.19 -40.49
N GLU A 52 12.24 -44.90 -40.47
CA GLU A 52 12.01 -44.03 -39.30
C GLU A 52 10.50 -43.84 -39.04
N ILE A 53 9.73 -43.68 -40.11
CA ILE A 53 8.27 -43.52 -40.05
C ILE A 53 7.60 -44.81 -39.54
N GLU A 54 8.02 -45.97 -40.06
CA GLU A 54 7.52 -47.28 -39.59
C GLU A 54 7.88 -47.54 -38.14
N GLN A 55 9.12 -47.21 -37.73
CA GLN A 55 9.56 -47.32 -36.34
C GLN A 55 8.76 -46.38 -35.42
N LEU A 56 8.43 -45.17 -35.86
CA LEU A 56 7.59 -44.22 -35.10
C LEU A 56 6.19 -44.79 -34.86
N ILE A 57 5.55 -45.34 -35.89
CA ILE A 57 4.21 -45.95 -35.78
C ILE A 57 4.26 -47.18 -34.89
N ALA A 58 5.25 -48.07 -35.07
CA ALA A 58 5.40 -49.29 -34.29
C ALA A 58 5.64 -48.98 -32.81
N THR A 59 6.57 -48.06 -32.51
CA THR A 59 6.90 -47.62 -31.14
C THR A 59 5.70 -46.95 -30.49
N GLY A 60 5.00 -46.06 -31.21
CA GLY A 60 3.80 -45.39 -30.73
C GLY A 60 2.67 -46.38 -30.44
N THR A 61 2.43 -47.34 -31.33
CA THR A 61 1.38 -48.36 -31.16
C THR A 61 1.67 -49.28 -29.97
N ALA A 62 2.92 -49.72 -29.82
CA ALA A 62 3.33 -50.52 -28.67
C ALA A 62 3.22 -49.73 -27.36
N GLY A 63 3.67 -48.47 -27.37
CA GLY A 63 3.58 -47.57 -26.22
C GLY A 63 2.14 -47.28 -25.81
N LEU A 64 1.23 -47.12 -26.76
CA LEU A 64 -0.19 -46.87 -26.49
C LEU A 64 -0.86 -48.05 -25.78
N ARG A 65 -0.53 -49.30 -26.15
CA ARG A 65 -1.04 -50.51 -25.47
C ARG A 65 -0.61 -50.58 -24.00
N GLU A 66 0.55 -50.02 -23.69
CA GLU A 66 1.14 -50.03 -22.34
C GLU A 66 0.85 -48.75 -21.54
N ALA A 67 0.33 -47.70 -22.18
CA ALA A 67 0.11 -46.40 -21.54
C ALA A 67 -0.93 -46.43 -20.41
N GLY A 68 -1.83 -47.43 -20.40
CA GLY A 68 -2.92 -47.53 -19.43
C GLY A 68 -3.73 -46.22 -19.40
N ASN A 69 -3.92 -45.66 -18.20
CA ASN A 69 -4.62 -44.37 -17.99
C ASN A 69 -3.69 -43.14 -18.01
N ASN A 70 -2.43 -43.28 -18.41
CA ASN A 70 -1.51 -42.14 -18.49
C ASN A 70 -1.82 -41.27 -19.70
N GLN A 71 -2.62 -40.23 -19.47
CA GLN A 71 -3.11 -39.30 -20.49
C GLN A 71 -1.98 -38.60 -21.27
N LYS A 72 -0.88 -38.25 -20.60
CA LYS A 72 0.28 -37.63 -21.27
C LYS A 72 0.96 -38.61 -22.23
N ALA A 73 1.11 -39.87 -21.82
CA ALA A 73 1.67 -40.92 -22.67
C ALA A 73 0.75 -41.24 -23.85
N GLN A 74 -0.56 -41.39 -23.60
CA GLN A 74 -1.58 -41.58 -24.65
C GLN A 74 -1.52 -40.45 -25.68
N PHE A 75 -1.47 -39.19 -25.25
CA PHE A 75 -1.34 -38.04 -26.14
C PHE A 75 -0.09 -38.15 -27.04
N VAL A 76 1.09 -38.38 -26.44
CA VAL A 76 2.35 -38.47 -27.19
C VAL A 76 2.30 -39.60 -28.22
N PHE A 77 1.74 -40.76 -27.86
CA PHE A 77 1.65 -41.89 -28.77
C PHE A 77 0.62 -41.67 -29.89
N TYR A 78 -0.60 -41.22 -29.59
CA TYR A 78 -1.57 -40.87 -30.62
C TYR A 78 -1.02 -39.82 -31.58
N GLN A 79 -0.35 -38.79 -31.06
CA GLN A 79 0.28 -37.76 -31.87
C GLN A 79 1.39 -38.33 -32.77
N SER A 80 2.22 -39.23 -32.25
CA SER A 80 3.32 -39.86 -32.99
C SER A 80 2.80 -40.79 -34.09
N ILE A 81 1.79 -41.61 -33.77
CA ILE A 81 1.13 -42.50 -34.74
C ILE A 81 0.44 -41.67 -35.83
N GLY A 82 -0.26 -40.60 -35.46
CA GLY A 82 -0.91 -39.70 -36.41
C GLY A 82 0.09 -39.05 -37.38
N ILE A 83 1.23 -38.57 -36.86
CA ILE A 83 2.32 -38.03 -37.70
C ILE A 83 2.88 -39.11 -38.62
N GLY A 84 3.11 -40.32 -38.10
CA GLY A 84 3.58 -41.44 -38.92
C GLY A 84 2.64 -41.76 -40.09
N TYR A 85 1.34 -41.91 -39.82
CA TYR A 85 0.35 -42.14 -40.87
C TYR A 85 0.20 -40.96 -41.84
N TYR A 86 0.36 -39.73 -41.36
CA TYR A 86 0.40 -38.56 -42.23
C TYR A 86 1.55 -38.65 -43.23
N TYR A 87 2.76 -39.02 -42.80
CA TYR A 87 3.90 -39.22 -43.69
C TYR A 87 3.76 -40.44 -44.60
N GLN A 88 2.98 -41.46 -44.20
CA GLN A 88 2.56 -42.57 -45.08
C GLN A 88 1.40 -42.19 -46.02
N GLN A 89 0.89 -40.96 -45.95
CA GLN A 89 -0.30 -40.49 -46.69
C GLN A 89 -1.58 -41.28 -46.41
N ASN A 90 -1.64 -41.98 -45.27
CA ASN A 90 -2.88 -42.57 -44.79
C ASN A 90 -3.65 -41.53 -43.98
N PHE A 91 -4.25 -40.57 -44.68
CA PHE A 91 -4.91 -39.40 -44.06
C PHE A 91 -6.08 -39.79 -43.16
N GLU A 92 -6.81 -40.87 -43.47
CA GLU A 92 -7.89 -41.38 -42.62
C GLU A 92 -7.37 -41.86 -41.25
N LYS A 93 -6.32 -42.70 -41.25
CA LYS A 93 -5.72 -43.15 -39.98
C LYS A 93 -5.02 -41.99 -39.25
N ALA A 94 -4.41 -41.06 -39.98
CA ALA A 94 -3.81 -39.88 -39.39
C ALA A 94 -4.88 -39.01 -38.69
N LYS A 95 -6.01 -38.77 -39.35
CA LYS A 95 -7.18 -38.05 -38.80
C LYS A 95 -7.66 -38.69 -37.51
N GLN A 96 -7.93 -40.00 -37.53
CA GLN A 96 -8.40 -40.74 -36.36
C GLN A 96 -7.45 -40.56 -35.16
N ASN A 97 -6.14 -40.70 -35.38
CA ASN A 97 -5.15 -40.56 -34.33
C ASN A 97 -5.03 -39.12 -33.82
N PHE A 98 -5.13 -38.11 -34.68
CA PHE A 98 -5.14 -36.71 -34.21
C PHE A 98 -6.43 -36.34 -33.49
N GLN A 99 -7.59 -36.91 -33.86
CA GLN A 99 -8.83 -36.76 -33.11
C GLN A 99 -8.68 -37.35 -31.69
N GLN A 100 -8.08 -38.54 -31.57
CA GLN A 100 -7.80 -39.14 -30.27
C GLN A 100 -6.79 -38.31 -29.45
N ALA A 101 -5.71 -37.84 -30.07
CA ALA A 101 -4.75 -36.95 -29.40
C ALA A 101 -5.42 -35.67 -28.90
N TYR A 102 -6.32 -35.08 -29.70
CA TYR A 102 -7.11 -33.91 -29.31
C TYR A 102 -8.03 -34.23 -28.12
N GLN A 103 -8.81 -35.31 -28.19
CA GLN A 103 -9.74 -35.71 -27.14
C GLN A 103 -9.04 -35.93 -25.80
N VAL A 104 -7.89 -36.63 -25.81
CA VAL A 104 -7.05 -36.82 -24.63
C VAL A 104 -6.55 -35.46 -24.12
N ALA A 105 -6.00 -34.61 -24.97
CA ALA A 105 -5.50 -33.31 -24.55
C ALA A 105 -6.61 -32.40 -23.97
N SER A 106 -7.79 -32.37 -24.57
CA SER A 106 -8.92 -31.57 -24.10
C SER A 106 -9.52 -32.11 -22.80
N GLY A 107 -9.65 -33.44 -22.67
CA GLY A 107 -10.24 -34.08 -21.49
C GLY A 107 -9.35 -33.99 -20.24
N SER A 108 -8.05 -33.75 -20.43
CA SER A 108 -7.05 -33.70 -19.36
C SER A 108 -6.60 -32.28 -18.99
N GLY A 109 -7.26 -31.24 -19.52
CA GLY A 109 -6.85 -29.84 -19.30
C GLY A 109 -5.51 -29.47 -19.94
N MET A 110 -4.97 -30.29 -20.86
CA MET A 110 -3.69 -30.05 -21.54
C MET A 110 -3.86 -29.14 -22.76
N VAL A 111 -4.36 -27.91 -22.53
CA VAL A 111 -4.75 -26.96 -23.59
C VAL A 111 -3.60 -26.64 -24.56
N GLU A 112 -2.35 -26.59 -24.11
CA GLU A 112 -1.20 -26.37 -25.03
C GLU A 112 -1.01 -27.54 -26.00
N GLN A 113 -1.26 -28.75 -25.53
CA GLN A 113 -1.09 -29.96 -26.32
C GLN A 113 -2.22 -30.16 -27.32
N SER A 114 -3.40 -29.55 -27.10
CA SER A 114 -4.53 -29.66 -28.02
C SER A 114 -4.36 -28.83 -29.30
N LEU A 115 -3.51 -27.80 -29.30
CA LEU A 115 -3.26 -26.93 -30.46
C LEU A 115 -2.66 -27.69 -31.65
N LYS A 116 -1.70 -28.58 -31.40
CA LYS A 116 -0.97 -29.29 -32.45
C LYS A 116 -1.87 -30.31 -33.19
N PRO A 117 -2.66 -31.16 -32.51
CA PRO A 117 -3.68 -31.98 -33.14
C PRO A 117 -4.70 -31.17 -33.94
N LEU A 118 -5.21 -30.05 -33.42
CA LEU A 118 -6.18 -29.21 -34.14
C LEU A 118 -5.58 -28.63 -35.43
N GLY A 119 -4.34 -28.14 -35.38
CA GLY A 119 -3.61 -27.71 -36.59
C GLY A 119 -3.48 -28.84 -37.61
N ASN A 120 -3.08 -30.04 -37.18
CA ASN A 120 -2.99 -31.20 -38.06
C ASN A 120 -4.34 -31.63 -38.65
N LEU A 121 -5.42 -31.54 -37.88
CA LEU A 121 -6.78 -31.86 -38.34
C LEU A 121 -7.26 -30.86 -39.40
N ILE A 122 -6.94 -29.57 -39.27
CA ILE A 122 -7.22 -28.56 -40.31
C ILE A 122 -6.57 -28.97 -41.63
N HIS A 123 -5.31 -29.39 -41.60
CA HIS A 123 -4.58 -29.84 -42.79
C HIS A 123 -5.15 -31.13 -43.37
N ILE A 124 -5.43 -32.13 -42.56
CA ILE A 124 -5.93 -33.43 -43.06
C ILE A 124 -7.35 -33.31 -43.59
N ASN A 125 -8.21 -32.55 -42.92
CA ASN A 125 -9.57 -32.33 -43.40
C ASN A 125 -9.58 -31.55 -44.73
N HIS A 126 -8.55 -30.74 -45.02
CA HIS A 126 -8.34 -30.18 -46.36
C HIS A 126 -8.11 -31.28 -47.39
N TYR A 127 -7.14 -32.17 -47.13
CA TYR A 127 -6.78 -33.27 -48.04
C TYR A 127 -7.94 -34.24 -48.29
N LEU A 128 -8.82 -34.41 -47.30
CA LEU A 128 -9.99 -35.27 -47.41
C LEU A 128 -11.24 -34.55 -47.99
N GLY A 129 -11.15 -33.25 -48.29
CA GLY A 129 -12.29 -32.46 -48.78
C GLY A 129 -13.39 -32.21 -47.73
N LEU A 130 -13.07 -32.34 -46.45
CA LEU A 130 -14.01 -32.24 -45.32
C LEU A 130 -14.02 -30.82 -44.73
N GLN A 131 -14.61 -29.87 -45.46
CA GLN A 131 -14.54 -28.46 -45.10
C GLN A 131 -15.23 -28.14 -43.76
N GLU A 132 -16.38 -28.74 -43.46
CA GLU A 132 -17.11 -28.49 -42.20
C GLU A 132 -16.30 -28.90 -40.96
N GLU A 133 -15.54 -29.99 -41.05
CA GLU A 133 -14.69 -30.46 -39.95
C GLU A 133 -13.46 -29.57 -39.75
N ALA A 134 -12.92 -29.01 -40.83
CA ALA A 134 -11.87 -28.01 -40.76
C ALA A 134 -12.38 -26.73 -40.09
N ASP A 135 -13.57 -26.26 -40.48
CA ASP A 135 -14.22 -25.08 -39.89
C ASP A 135 -14.51 -25.29 -38.40
N HIS A 136 -14.92 -26.50 -37.99
CA HIS A 136 -15.08 -26.87 -36.59
C HIS A 136 -13.76 -26.78 -35.82
N SER A 137 -12.67 -27.32 -36.37
CA SER A 137 -11.34 -27.25 -35.76
C SER A 137 -10.84 -25.81 -35.62
N ALA A 138 -11.14 -24.95 -36.59
CA ALA A 138 -10.82 -23.52 -36.55
C ALA A 138 -11.61 -22.77 -35.44
N ARG A 139 -12.91 -23.07 -35.27
CA ARG A 139 -13.72 -22.49 -34.17
C ARG A 139 -13.14 -22.87 -32.79
N LEU A 140 -12.70 -24.12 -32.64
CA LEU A 140 -12.04 -24.57 -31.40
C LEU A 140 -10.74 -23.80 -31.14
N LEU A 141 -9.91 -23.57 -32.17
CA LEU A 141 -8.70 -22.74 -32.04
C LEU A 141 -9.03 -21.28 -31.65
N GLN A 142 -10.09 -20.70 -32.22
CA GLN A 142 -10.53 -19.34 -31.86
C GLN A 142 -10.93 -19.24 -30.38
N ASN A 143 -11.63 -20.25 -29.87
CA ASN A 143 -11.97 -20.32 -28.44
C ASN A 143 -10.73 -20.43 -27.55
N ILE A 144 -9.72 -21.22 -27.98
CA ILE A 144 -8.45 -21.33 -27.24
C ILE A 144 -7.71 -19.98 -27.22
N VAL A 145 -7.70 -19.23 -28.34
CA VAL A 145 -7.12 -17.87 -28.39
C VAL A 145 -7.78 -16.91 -27.40
N ALA A 146 -9.11 -16.99 -27.25
CA ALA A 146 -9.87 -16.12 -26.35
C ALA A 146 -9.64 -16.44 -24.86
N THR A 147 -9.24 -17.68 -24.55
CA THR A 147 -9.15 -18.20 -23.18
C THR A 147 -7.71 -18.38 -22.68
N THR A 148 -6.71 -18.04 -23.49
CA THR A 148 -5.29 -18.29 -23.18
C THR A 148 -4.49 -17.00 -23.01
N ASP A 149 -3.79 -16.89 -21.88
CA ASP A 149 -2.97 -15.71 -21.54
C ASP A 149 -1.49 -15.81 -21.93
N THR A 150 -0.99 -17.02 -22.20
CA THR A 150 0.44 -17.20 -22.53
C THR A 150 0.73 -16.82 -23.98
N LEU A 151 1.73 -15.94 -24.18
CA LEU A 151 2.16 -15.44 -25.50
C LEU A 151 2.38 -16.57 -26.52
N LYS A 152 3.14 -17.61 -26.12
CA LYS A 152 3.49 -18.75 -26.98
C LYS A 152 2.24 -19.47 -27.52
N LYS A 153 1.35 -19.92 -26.62
CA LYS A 153 0.14 -20.68 -27.00
C LYS A 153 -0.79 -19.84 -27.89
N LYS A 154 -0.95 -18.56 -27.57
CA LYS A 154 -1.76 -17.64 -28.37
C LYS A 154 -1.14 -17.43 -29.76
N GLY A 155 0.18 -17.31 -29.82
CA GLY A 155 0.93 -17.25 -31.07
C GLY A 155 0.80 -18.51 -31.92
N ASP A 156 0.89 -19.70 -31.32
CA ASP A 156 0.76 -20.99 -32.02
C ASP A 156 -0.66 -21.23 -32.52
N ALA A 157 -1.67 -20.82 -31.74
CA ALA A 157 -3.06 -20.86 -32.18
C ALA A 157 -3.30 -19.92 -33.38
N TYR A 158 -2.76 -18.69 -33.35
CA TYR A 158 -2.82 -17.79 -34.51
C TYR A 158 -2.08 -18.34 -35.73
N TYR A 159 -0.95 -19.03 -35.55
CA TYR A 159 -0.26 -19.69 -36.65
C TYR A 159 -1.15 -20.73 -37.34
N ASN A 160 -1.80 -21.60 -36.57
CA ASN A 160 -2.70 -22.62 -37.11
C ASN A 160 -3.95 -22.00 -37.77
N LEU A 161 -4.49 -20.91 -37.22
CA LEU A 161 -5.56 -20.14 -37.86
C LEU A 161 -5.10 -19.52 -39.19
N GLY A 162 -3.87 -18.99 -39.24
CA GLY A 162 -3.27 -18.49 -40.48
C GLY A 162 -3.21 -19.57 -41.56
N LEU A 163 -2.77 -20.79 -41.21
CA LEU A 163 -2.74 -21.93 -42.11
C LEU A 163 -4.13 -22.36 -42.60
N TYR A 164 -5.12 -22.36 -41.71
CA TYR A 164 -6.52 -22.59 -42.08
C TYR A 164 -7.01 -21.58 -43.12
N TYR A 165 -6.84 -20.27 -42.85
CA TYR A 165 -7.28 -19.22 -43.77
C TYR A 165 -6.52 -19.26 -45.10
N GLN A 166 -5.23 -19.60 -45.07
CA GLN A 166 -4.42 -19.75 -46.29
C GLN A 166 -4.87 -20.94 -47.15
N GLN A 167 -5.00 -22.13 -46.57
CA GLN A 167 -5.14 -23.38 -47.34
C GLN A 167 -6.59 -23.76 -47.63
N GLN A 168 -7.50 -23.52 -46.69
CA GLN A 168 -8.90 -23.95 -46.81
C GLN A 168 -9.79 -22.90 -47.45
N LYS A 169 -9.41 -21.65 -47.23
CA LYS A 169 -10.23 -20.50 -47.55
C LYS A 169 -9.57 -19.65 -48.64
N PHE A 170 -8.25 -19.73 -48.82
CA PHE A 170 -7.48 -18.88 -49.75
C PHE A 170 -7.59 -17.38 -49.38
N TYR A 171 -7.78 -17.06 -48.09
CA TYR A 171 -7.92 -15.70 -47.58
C TYR A 171 -6.55 -15.18 -47.18
N TYR A 172 -5.76 -14.76 -48.17
CA TYR A 172 -4.37 -14.37 -47.96
C TYR A 172 -4.20 -13.18 -47.02
N SER A 173 -5.06 -12.16 -47.08
CA SER A 173 -5.05 -11.01 -46.16
C SER A 173 -5.35 -11.39 -44.71
N THR A 174 -6.39 -12.20 -44.49
CA THR A 174 -6.73 -12.71 -43.15
C THR A 174 -5.64 -13.64 -42.61
N ALA A 175 -5.12 -14.54 -43.46
CA ALA A 175 -3.99 -15.39 -43.11
C ALA A 175 -2.75 -14.57 -42.75
N LEU A 176 -2.45 -13.51 -43.51
CA LEU A 176 -1.37 -12.56 -43.23
C LEU A 176 -1.55 -11.93 -41.85
N ASN A 177 -2.75 -11.46 -41.51
CA ASN A 177 -3.04 -10.88 -40.20
C ASN A 177 -2.75 -11.87 -39.07
N TYR A 178 -3.20 -13.12 -39.21
CA TYR A 178 -2.94 -14.17 -38.24
C TYR A 178 -1.45 -14.53 -38.12
N PHE A 179 -0.73 -14.64 -39.24
CA PHE A 179 0.71 -14.88 -39.21
C PHE A 179 1.51 -13.71 -38.62
N LEU A 180 1.11 -12.47 -38.89
CA LEU A 180 1.70 -11.28 -38.28
C LEU A 180 1.48 -11.27 -36.77
N LYS A 181 0.26 -11.56 -36.30
CA LYS A 181 -0.04 -11.72 -34.87
C LYS A 181 0.80 -12.83 -34.24
N SER A 182 0.93 -13.97 -34.92
CA SER A 182 1.76 -15.08 -34.46
C SER A 182 3.23 -14.68 -34.33
N ALA A 183 3.80 -14.02 -35.35
CA ALA A 183 5.17 -13.55 -35.34
C ALA A 183 5.42 -12.49 -34.26
N ALA A 184 4.50 -11.55 -34.07
CA ALA A 184 4.59 -10.51 -33.04
C ALA A 184 4.65 -11.11 -31.61
N LEU A 185 3.87 -12.16 -31.34
CA LEU A 185 3.87 -12.84 -30.04
C LEU A 185 5.11 -13.73 -29.82
N HIS A 186 5.72 -14.25 -30.89
CA HIS A 186 6.93 -15.08 -30.81
C HIS A 186 8.22 -14.27 -30.76
N LYS A 187 8.22 -13.03 -31.28
CA LYS A 187 9.39 -12.15 -31.26
C LYS A 187 10.02 -11.98 -29.86
N PRO A 188 9.29 -11.55 -28.81
CA PRO A 188 9.89 -11.39 -27.48
C PRO A 188 10.42 -12.72 -26.94
N LEU A 189 9.76 -13.84 -27.24
CA LEU A 189 10.23 -15.17 -26.81
C LEU A 189 11.57 -15.55 -27.45
N ALA A 190 11.78 -15.17 -28.71
CA ALA A 190 13.02 -15.40 -29.43
C ALA A 190 14.15 -14.46 -28.98
N ASP A 191 13.82 -13.20 -28.70
CA ASP A 191 14.78 -12.16 -28.29
C ASP A 191 15.32 -12.40 -26.86
N THR A 192 14.48 -12.89 -25.94
CA THR A 192 14.87 -13.05 -24.53
C THR A 192 15.48 -14.41 -24.19
N THR A 193 15.55 -15.35 -25.14
CA THR A 193 15.97 -16.74 -24.87
C THR A 193 17.28 -17.12 -25.57
N HIS A 194 18.02 -18.04 -24.96
CA HIS A 194 19.12 -18.75 -25.62
C HIS A 194 18.64 -20.05 -26.31
N ASN A 195 17.35 -20.40 -26.16
CA ASN A 195 16.79 -21.62 -26.73
C ASN A 195 16.66 -21.51 -28.25
N LEU A 196 17.49 -22.28 -28.97
CA LEU A 196 17.50 -22.33 -30.43
C LEU A 196 16.12 -22.69 -31.03
N LYS A 197 15.37 -23.59 -30.39
CA LYS A 197 14.06 -24.03 -30.90
C LYS A 197 13.05 -22.88 -30.99
N LEU A 198 13.04 -21.98 -30.01
CA LEU A 198 12.14 -20.82 -30.01
C LEU A 198 12.55 -19.77 -31.04
N LYS A 199 13.86 -19.61 -31.27
CA LYS A 199 14.40 -18.75 -32.33
C LYS A 199 14.01 -19.25 -33.72
N LEU A 200 14.16 -20.55 -33.98
CA LEU A 200 13.75 -21.18 -35.24
C LEU A 200 12.24 -21.16 -35.45
N ASP A 201 11.44 -21.24 -34.38
CA ASP A 201 9.99 -21.12 -34.47
C ASP A 201 9.57 -19.70 -34.88
N TYR A 202 10.20 -18.67 -34.33
CA TYR A 202 10.00 -17.28 -34.80
C TYR A 202 10.37 -17.11 -36.28
N ALA A 203 11.50 -17.66 -36.71
CA ALA A 203 11.90 -17.68 -38.12
C ALA A 203 10.84 -18.36 -39.02
N THR A 204 10.24 -19.45 -38.55
CA THR A 204 9.15 -20.14 -39.24
C THR A 204 7.92 -19.25 -39.39
N LYS A 205 7.56 -18.47 -38.35
CA LYS A 205 6.43 -17.53 -38.45
C LYS A 205 6.71 -16.42 -39.49
N LEU A 206 7.93 -15.88 -39.52
CA LEU A 206 8.34 -14.88 -40.52
C LEU A 206 8.29 -15.44 -41.95
N MET A 207 8.72 -16.69 -42.14
CA MET A 207 8.66 -17.36 -43.44
C MET A 207 7.22 -17.54 -43.94
N MET A 208 6.24 -17.78 -43.05
CA MET A 208 4.83 -17.82 -43.45
C MET A 208 4.30 -16.45 -43.88
N VAL A 209 4.70 -15.38 -43.19
CA VAL A 209 4.37 -14.00 -43.61
C VAL A 209 4.92 -13.72 -45.02
N ALA A 210 6.19 -14.08 -45.26
CA ALA A 210 6.80 -13.93 -46.58
C ALA A 210 6.07 -14.75 -47.65
N GLU A 211 5.66 -15.98 -47.33
CA GLU A 211 4.90 -16.84 -48.23
C GLU A 211 3.58 -16.20 -48.67
N ILE A 212 2.85 -15.58 -47.75
CA ILE A 212 1.63 -14.87 -48.12
C ILE A 212 1.92 -13.69 -49.06
N TYR A 213 2.99 -12.92 -48.81
CA TYR A 213 3.37 -11.86 -49.75
C TYR A 213 3.78 -12.38 -51.12
N ILE A 214 4.37 -13.58 -51.22
CA ILE A 214 4.64 -14.25 -52.51
C ILE A 214 3.32 -14.55 -53.23
N TYR A 215 2.31 -15.11 -52.55
CA TYR A 215 0.98 -15.34 -53.15
C TYR A 215 0.30 -14.04 -53.59
N LEU A 216 0.48 -12.96 -52.83
CA LEU A 216 0.00 -11.62 -53.18
C LEU A 216 0.85 -10.92 -54.26
N LYS A 217 1.87 -11.59 -54.83
CA LYS A 217 2.82 -11.05 -55.82
C LYS A 217 3.55 -9.79 -55.33
N GLN A 218 3.72 -9.60 -54.03
CA GLN A 218 4.44 -8.49 -53.40
C GLN A 218 5.86 -8.92 -53.03
N ALA A 219 6.72 -9.09 -54.03
CA ALA A 219 8.05 -9.66 -53.85
C ALA A 219 8.96 -8.85 -52.89
N ASP A 220 8.90 -7.52 -52.93
CA ASP A 220 9.72 -6.68 -52.06
C ASP A 220 9.39 -6.87 -50.58
N LYS A 221 8.09 -6.95 -50.24
CA LYS A 221 7.66 -7.26 -48.87
C LYS A 221 8.03 -8.69 -48.47
N ALA A 222 7.89 -9.66 -49.36
CA ALA A 222 8.33 -11.02 -49.07
C ALA A 222 9.82 -11.05 -48.70
N LEU A 223 10.66 -10.36 -49.48
CA LEU A 223 12.09 -10.23 -49.21
C LEU A 223 12.37 -9.49 -47.89
N GLU A 224 11.64 -8.43 -47.56
CA GLU A 224 11.80 -7.72 -46.28
C GLU A 224 11.68 -8.67 -45.06
N TYR A 225 10.73 -9.61 -45.10
CA TYR A 225 10.57 -10.61 -44.04
C TYR A 225 11.60 -11.73 -44.12
N LEU A 226 12.01 -12.15 -45.33
CA LEU A 226 13.06 -13.16 -45.50
C LEU A 226 14.44 -12.64 -45.07
N GLU A 227 14.72 -11.35 -45.20
CA GLU A 227 15.93 -10.71 -44.65
C GLU A 227 16.00 -10.88 -43.13
N LYS A 228 14.85 -10.77 -42.43
CA LYS A 228 14.74 -11.02 -40.98
C LYS A 228 14.98 -12.49 -40.62
N VAL A 229 14.86 -13.42 -41.57
CA VAL A 229 15.12 -14.86 -41.36
C VAL A 229 16.60 -15.21 -41.45
N LYS A 230 17.42 -14.42 -42.17
CA LYS A 230 18.86 -14.70 -42.39
C LYS A 230 19.67 -15.03 -41.12
N PRO A 231 19.49 -14.36 -39.97
CA PRO A 231 20.23 -14.69 -38.74
C PRO A 231 19.99 -16.11 -38.21
N TYR A 232 18.94 -16.78 -38.69
CA TYR A 232 18.56 -18.13 -38.27
C TYR A 232 18.94 -19.22 -39.29
N LEU A 233 19.56 -18.83 -40.42
CA LEU A 233 20.05 -19.78 -41.41
C LEU A 233 21.30 -20.53 -40.90
N ASN A 234 21.56 -21.70 -41.48
CA ASN A 234 22.63 -22.65 -41.11
C ASN A 234 22.50 -23.24 -39.70
N GLN A 235 21.35 -23.07 -39.05
CA GLN A 235 21.06 -23.61 -37.73
C GLN A 235 20.09 -24.80 -37.80
N SER A 236 19.33 -24.93 -38.90
CA SER A 236 18.41 -26.04 -39.13
C SER A 236 18.20 -26.24 -40.62
N ILE A 237 18.46 -27.46 -41.09
CA ILE A 237 18.27 -27.85 -42.50
C ILE A 237 16.84 -27.58 -43.00
N ILE A 238 15.84 -27.77 -42.14
CA ILE A 238 14.43 -27.53 -42.49
C ILE A 238 14.18 -26.04 -42.73
N VAL A 239 14.72 -25.18 -41.86
CA VAL A 239 14.61 -23.72 -42.00
C VAL A 239 15.35 -23.25 -43.24
N ASP A 240 16.56 -23.77 -43.48
CA ASP A 240 17.39 -23.41 -44.63
C ASP A 240 16.70 -23.74 -45.95
N ILE A 241 16.27 -25.00 -46.13
CA ILE A 241 15.56 -25.46 -47.33
C ILE A 241 14.30 -24.63 -47.56
N THR A 242 13.51 -24.41 -46.51
CA THR A 242 12.24 -23.65 -46.60
C THR A 242 12.49 -22.18 -46.96
N ALA A 243 13.47 -21.55 -46.33
CA ALA A 243 13.81 -20.15 -46.58
C ALA A 243 14.37 -19.96 -48.01
N TYR A 244 15.27 -20.82 -48.45
CA TYR A 244 15.85 -20.74 -49.79
C TYR A 244 14.79 -20.89 -50.88
N GLY A 245 13.85 -21.83 -50.74
CA GLY A 245 12.72 -21.94 -51.66
C GLY A 245 11.87 -20.68 -51.76
N LYS A 246 11.65 -19.98 -50.63
CA LYS A 246 10.93 -18.69 -50.60
C LYS A 246 11.75 -17.56 -51.20
N PHE A 247 13.07 -17.51 -50.98
CA PHE A 247 13.95 -16.56 -51.67
C PHE A 247 13.91 -16.76 -53.19
N ILE A 248 14.01 -18.00 -53.68
CA ILE A 248 13.92 -18.33 -55.10
C ILE A 248 12.61 -17.81 -55.69
N ARG A 249 11.47 -18.14 -55.06
CA ARG A 249 10.15 -17.67 -55.51
C ARG A 249 10.03 -16.13 -55.50
N SER A 250 10.59 -15.46 -54.49
CA SER A 250 10.53 -13.99 -54.38
C SER A 250 11.39 -13.29 -55.44
N TYR A 251 12.63 -13.76 -55.66
CA TYR A 251 13.48 -13.21 -56.72
C TYR A 251 12.97 -13.55 -58.12
N ALA A 252 12.36 -14.73 -58.30
CA ALA A 252 11.66 -15.09 -59.54
C ALA A 252 10.54 -14.10 -59.88
N LEU A 253 9.73 -13.69 -58.88
CA LEU A 253 8.69 -12.66 -59.07
C LEU A 253 9.27 -11.29 -59.45
N LYS A 254 10.49 -10.97 -59.00
CA LYS A 254 11.22 -9.76 -59.41
C LYS A 254 11.92 -9.87 -60.77
N ASN A 255 11.85 -11.05 -61.39
CA ASN A 255 12.66 -11.39 -62.56
C ASN A 255 14.19 -11.25 -62.32
N ASP A 256 14.64 -11.38 -61.07
CA ASP A 256 16.06 -11.36 -60.70
C ASP A 256 16.62 -12.78 -60.71
N LYS A 257 17.00 -13.24 -61.91
CA LYS A 257 17.47 -14.61 -62.14
C LYS A 257 18.78 -14.91 -61.41
N GLN A 258 19.70 -13.95 -61.32
CA GLN A 258 20.99 -14.17 -60.66
C GLN A 258 20.80 -14.44 -59.17
N ALA A 259 19.96 -13.64 -58.51
CA ALA A 259 19.63 -13.88 -57.11
C ALA A 259 18.86 -15.19 -56.93
N ALA A 260 17.87 -15.50 -57.78
CA ALA A 260 17.16 -16.77 -57.72
C ALA A 260 18.10 -17.99 -57.86
N LEU A 261 19.04 -17.93 -58.81
CA LEU A 261 20.03 -18.99 -59.03
C LEU A 261 20.99 -19.16 -57.83
N LYS A 262 21.41 -18.05 -57.21
CA LYS A 262 22.23 -18.09 -55.99
C LYS A 262 21.55 -18.91 -54.89
N TYR A 263 20.28 -18.64 -54.61
CA TYR A 263 19.54 -19.38 -53.58
C TYR A 263 19.20 -20.80 -54.00
N TYR A 264 18.98 -21.05 -55.29
CA TYR A 264 18.81 -22.41 -55.82
C TYR A 264 20.06 -23.29 -55.62
N ASN A 265 21.26 -22.72 -55.80
CA ASN A 265 22.51 -23.44 -55.54
C ASN A 265 22.67 -23.77 -54.04
N LEU A 266 22.35 -22.83 -53.15
CA LEU A 266 22.36 -23.06 -51.69
C LEU A 266 21.34 -24.15 -51.26
N LEU A 267 20.15 -24.13 -51.87
CA LEU A 267 19.14 -25.17 -51.69
C LEU A 267 19.67 -26.54 -52.14
N SER A 268 20.28 -26.61 -53.32
CA SER A 268 20.82 -27.85 -53.88
C SER A 268 21.93 -28.44 -53.00
N GLU A 269 22.88 -27.61 -52.57
CA GLU A 269 23.98 -28.01 -51.67
C GLU A 269 23.44 -28.56 -50.33
N SER A 270 22.41 -27.91 -49.78
CA SER A 270 21.78 -28.30 -48.52
C SER A 270 21.11 -29.68 -48.63
N VAL A 271 20.43 -29.95 -49.75
CA VAL A 271 19.79 -31.25 -50.03
C VAL A 271 20.80 -32.33 -50.37
N GLU A 272 21.88 -32.04 -51.10
CA GLU A 272 22.94 -33.02 -51.40
C GLU A 272 23.61 -33.54 -50.13
N LYS A 273 23.84 -32.67 -49.14
CA LYS A 273 24.37 -33.05 -47.83
C LYS A 273 23.36 -33.84 -46.98
N ASN A 274 22.06 -33.68 -47.24
CA ASN A 274 20.97 -34.25 -46.46
C ASN A 274 19.88 -34.83 -47.37
N PRO A 275 20.16 -35.96 -48.04
CA PRO A 275 19.23 -36.55 -49.00
C PRO A 275 17.93 -36.96 -48.30
N GLY A 276 16.80 -36.56 -48.86
CA GLY A 276 15.48 -36.76 -48.26
C GLY A 276 14.34 -36.39 -49.20
N LYS A 277 13.12 -36.42 -48.65
CA LYS A 277 11.89 -36.07 -49.37
C LYS A 277 11.58 -34.59 -49.17
N TRP A 278 12.06 -33.75 -50.08
CA TRP A 278 11.96 -32.29 -49.97
C TRP A 278 11.00 -31.71 -51.00
N SER A 279 9.75 -31.48 -50.60
CA SER A 279 8.74 -30.89 -51.49
C SER A 279 9.13 -29.49 -51.98
N GLU A 280 9.89 -28.73 -51.18
CA GLU A 280 10.38 -27.40 -51.57
C GLU A 280 11.38 -27.48 -52.74
N LEU A 281 12.07 -28.62 -52.92
CA LEU A 281 12.95 -28.82 -54.06
C LEU A 281 12.14 -29.01 -55.36
N VAL A 282 10.98 -29.69 -55.28
CA VAL A 282 10.07 -29.82 -56.42
C VAL A 282 9.59 -28.43 -56.83
N SER A 283 8.99 -27.67 -55.90
CA SER A 283 8.46 -26.33 -56.21
C SER A 283 9.54 -25.37 -56.71
N SER A 284 10.75 -25.41 -56.14
CA SER A 284 11.87 -24.57 -56.58
C SER A 284 12.36 -24.94 -57.98
N ASN A 285 12.47 -26.23 -58.31
CA ASN A 285 12.82 -26.67 -59.66
C ASN A 285 11.76 -26.23 -60.69
N LEU A 286 10.47 -26.41 -60.38
CA LEU A 286 9.40 -25.97 -61.29
C LEU A 286 9.44 -24.45 -61.51
N LYS A 287 9.76 -23.66 -60.47
CA LYS A 287 9.93 -22.21 -60.61
C LYS A 287 11.14 -21.81 -61.46
N MET A 288 12.27 -22.52 -61.30
CA MET A 288 13.43 -22.31 -62.17
C MET A 288 13.17 -22.74 -63.62
N ALA A 289 12.33 -23.77 -63.82
CA ALA A 289 11.88 -24.17 -65.15
C ALA A 289 11.01 -23.09 -65.80
N GLU A 290 10.04 -22.53 -65.05
CA GLU A 290 9.19 -21.42 -65.51
C GLU A 290 10.03 -20.20 -65.96
N LEU A 291 11.00 -19.77 -65.13
CA LEU A 291 11.94 -18.70 -65.48
C LEU A 291 12.78 -19.03 -66.74
N SER A 292 13.20 -20.29 -66.89
CA SER A 292 13.97 -20.71 -68.06
C SER A 292 13.11 -20.75 -69.32
N LEU A 293 11.84 -21.15 -69.21
CA LEU A 293 10.88 -21.15 -70.32
C LEU A 293 10.57 -19.74 -70.81
N SER A 294 10.39 -18.77 -69.89
CA SER A 294 10.13 -17.38 -70.26
C SER A 294 11.28 -16.72 -71.04
N GLU A 295 12.49 -17.24 -70.91
CA GLU A 295 13.68 -16.81 -71.66
C GLU A 295 14.00 -17.70 -72.86
N HIS A 296 13.13 -18.66 -73.20
CA HIS A 296 13.34 -19.61 -74.29
C HIS A 296 14.57 -20.54 -74.10
N HIS A 297 15.05 -20.72 -72.87
CA HIS A 297 16.11 -21.67 -72.52
C HIS A 297 15.55 -23.09 -72.29
N TYR A 298 15.03 -23.70 -73.36
CA TYR A 298 14.27 -24.95 -73.29
C TYR A 298 15.04 -26.14 -72.69
N THR A 299 16.33 -26.28 -72.99
CA THR A 299 17.17 -27.37 -72.44
C THR A 299 17.34 -27.27 -70.93
N GLN A 300 17.55 -26.05 -70.41
CA GLN A 300 17.62 -25.78 -68.97
C GLN A 300 16.26 -26.01 -68.31
N ALA A 301 15.19 -25.49 -68.91
CA ALA A 301 13.83 -25.71 -68.42
C ALA A 301 13.51 -27.20 -68.27
N LYS A 302 13.79 -28.00 -69.31
CA LYS A 302 13.58 -29.45 -69.29
C LYS A 302 14.40 -30.12 -68.19
N SER A 303 15.67 -29.73 -68.02
CA SER A 303 16.53 -30.27 -66.96
C SER A 303 15.94 -30.02 -65.57
N TYR A 304 15.42 -28.82 -65.30
CA TYR A 304 14.78 -28.52 -64.02
C TYR A 304 13.48 -29.32 -63.83
N ILE A 305 12.66 -29.47 -64.87
CA ILE A 305 11.43 -30.29 -64.79
C ILE A 305 11.79 -31.76 -64.51
N ASP A 306 12.83 -32.30 -65.14
CA ASP A 306 13.28 -33.69 -64.93
C ASP A 306 13.79 -33.91 -63.49
N LYS A 307 14.49 -32.93 -62.92
CA LYS A 307 14.87 -32.93 -61.50
C LYS A 307 13.64 -32.91 -60.59
N ALA A 308 12.64 -32.07 -60.91
CA ALA A 308 11.40 -32.00 -60.15
C ALA A 308 10.62 -33.32 -60.22
N ASP A 309 10.51 -33.94 -61.40
CA ASP A 309 9.81 -35.20 -61.63
C ASP A 309 10.46 -36.36 -60.86
N LYS A 310 11.80 -36.45 -60.91
CA LYS A 310 12.55 -37.44 -60.13
C LYS A 310 12.24 -37.31 -58.63
N GLN A 311 12.22 -36.08 -58.10
CA GLN A 311 11.92 -35.86 -56.69
C GLN A 311 10.45 -36.11 -56.36
N ALA A 312 9.51 -35.69 -57.20
CA ALA A 312 8.08 -35.90 -56.99
C ALA A 312 7.71 -37.40 -56.96
N LYS A 313 8.35 -38.22 -57.81
CA LYS A 313 8.20 -39.68 -57.81
C LYS A 313 8.74 -40.34 -56.54
N LEU A 314 9.83 -39.82 -55.96
CA LEU A 314 10.34 -40.27 -54.66
C LEU A 314 9.38 -39.91 -53.51
N ASP A 315 8.72 -38.75 -53.61
CA ASP A 315 7.78 -38.26 -52.61
C ASP A 315 6.44 -39.02 -52.65
N ASN A 316 6.10 -39.64 -53.78
CA ASN A 316 4.83 -40.35 -54.05
C ASN A 316 3.59 -39.48 -53.77
N LYS A 317 3.67 -38.17 -54.01
CA LYS A 317 2.57 -37.22 -53.76
C LYS A 317 1.88 -36.86 -55.08
N GLU A 318 0.62 -37.25 -55.23
CA GLU A 318 -0.19 -36.99 -56.44
C GLU A 318 -0.23 -35.49 -56.81
N ILE A 319 -0.24 -34.59 -55.83
CA ILE A 319 -0.18 -33.12 -56.02
C ILE A 319 1.11 -32.68 -56.71
N LEU A 320 2.26 -33.21 -56.25
CA LEU A 320 3.55 -32.83 -56.80
C LEU A 320 3.68 -33.38 -58.22
N THR A 321 3.22 -34.61 -58.45
CA THR A 321 3.14 -35.21 -59.79
C THR A 321 2.25 -34.40 -60.73
N SER A 322 1.10 -33.89 -60.25
CA SER A 322 0.22 -33.01 -61.02
C SER A 322 0.90 -31.70 -61.43
N SER A 323 1.61 -31.05 -60.49
CA SER A 323 2.35 -29.80 -60.75
C SER A 323 3.51 -30.01 -61.74
N VAL A 324 4.22 -31.14 -61.63
CA VAL A 324 5.26 -31.55 -62.58
C VAL A 324 4.66 -31.78 -63.97
N ASN A 325 3.55 -32.51 -64.06
CA ASN A 325 2.86 -32.76 -65.33
C ASN A 325 2.39 -31.45 -65.98
N GLN A 326 1.87 -30.50 -65.20
CA GLN A 326 1.52 -29.18 -65.71
C GLN A 326 2.74 -28.45 -66.31
N SER A 327 3.90 -28.49 -65.62
CA SER A 327 5.13 -27.88 -66.14
C SER A 327 5.68 -28.58 -67.38
N TYR A 328 5.56 -29.90 -67.51
CA TYR A 328 5.83 -30.59 -68.78
C TYR A 328 4.89 -30.12 -69.88
N GLY A 329 3.60 -29.95 -69.58
CA GLY A 329 2.63 -29.38 -70.49
C GLY A 329 3.05 -27.99 -70.98
N ASP A 330 3.45 -27.11 -70.06
CA ASP A 330 3.92 -25.76 -70.37
C ASP A 330 5.20 -25.77 -71.22
N TYR A 331 6.12 -26.70 -70.96
CA TYR A 331 7.30 -26.93 -71.78
C TYR A 331 6.95 -27.31 -73.22
N TYR A 332 6.12 -28.35 -73.42
CA TYR A 332 5.75 -28.79 -74.77
C TYR A 332 4.90 -27.76 -75.51
N ARG A 333 4.03 -27.04 -74.79
CA ARG A 333 3.27 -25.91 -75.35
C ARG A 333 4.21 -24.80 -75.85
N SER A 334 5.24 -24.47 -75.07
CA SER A 334 6.25 -23.48 -75.45
C SER A 334 7.10 -23.92 -76.65
N MET A 335 7.27 -25.24 -76.83
CA MET A 335 7.90 -25.87 -78.00
C MET A 335 6.95 -26.03 -79.19
N LYS A 336 5.67 -25.60 -79.06
CA LYS A 336 4.59 -25.76 -80.06
C LYS A 336 4.21 -27.22 -80.36
N ASP A 337 4.60 -28.17 -79.51
CA ASP A 337 4.10 -29.54 -79.53
C ASP A 337 2.81 -29.63 -78.69
N PHE A 338 1.71 -29.16 -79.28
CA PHE A 338 0.43 -29.08 -78.58
C PHE A 338 -0.15 -30.46 -78.26
N GLY A 339 0.09 -31.48 -79.09
CA GLY A 339 -0.40 -32.85 -78.85
C GLY A 339 0.19 -33.45 -77.58
N THR A 340 1.50 -33.34 -77.40
CA THR A 340 2.17 -33.80 -76.17
C THR A 340 1.80 -32.92 -74.97
N ALA A 341 1.67 -31.60 -75.16
CA ALA A 341 1.24 -30.69 -74.10
C ALA A 341 -0.12 -31.08 -73.51
N ILE A 342 -1.12 -31.32 -74.37
CA ILE A 342 -2.48 -31.74 -73.96
C ILE A 342 -2.43 -33.04 -73.14
N LYS A 343 -1.61 -34.02 -73.55
CA LYS A 343 -1.45 -35.28 -72.81
C LYS A 343 -0.98 -35.03 -71.38
N TYR A 344 0.05 -34.20 -71.20
CA TYR A 344 0.57 -33.87 -69.87
C TYR A 344 -0.41 -33.05 -69.04
N TYR A 345 -1.11 -32.07 -69.63
CA TYR A 345 -2.14 -31.33 -68.93
C TYR A 345 -3.30 -32.23 -68.46
N LYS A 346 -3.74 -33.19 -69.27
CA LYS A 346 -4.75 -34.19 -68.86
C LYS A 346 -4.25 -35.09 -67.71
N MET A 347 -2.96 -35.45 -67.72
CA MET A 347 -2.35 -36.18 -66.58
C MET A 347 -2.27 -35.33 -65.30
N ALA A 348 -2.24 -34.00 -65.41
CA ALA A 348 -2.28 -33.10 -64.26
C ALA A 348 -3.70 -32.87 -63.71
N GLU A 349 -4.75 -33.13 -64.50
CA GLU A 349 -6.13 -32.71 -64.21
C GLU A 349 -6.65 -33.21 -62.87
N ARG A 350 -6.54 -34.52 -62.61
CA ARG A 350 -7.06 -35.17 -61.40
C ARG A 350 -6.49 -34.54 -60.12
N GLY A 351 -5.17 -34.37 -60.07
CA GLY A 351 -4.51 -33.78 -58.91
C GLY A 351 -4.87 -32.31 -58.74
N SER A 352 -4.83 -31.50 -59.80
CA SER A 352 -5.13 -30.08 -59.68
C SER A 352 -6.59 -29.86 -59.21
N LYS A 353 -7.55 -30.60 -59.75
CA LYS A 353 -8.97 -30.51 -59.39
C LYS A 353 -9.25 -30.86 -57.93
N GLN A 354 -8.57 -31.87 -57.39
CA GLN A 354 -8.82 -32.36 -56.04
C GLN A 354 -8.20 -31.45 -54.96
N TYR A 355 -7.05 -30.85 -55.23
CA TYR A 355 -6.23 -30.26 -54.17
C TYR A 355 -6.11 -28.73 -54.21
N ASN A 356 -6.24 -28.09 -55.37
CA ASN A 356 -6.14 -26.62 -55.44
C ASN A 356 -6.99 -26.05 -56.59
N LYS A 357 -8.10 -25.40 -56.23
CA LYS A 357 -9.03 -24.81 -57.20
C LYS A 357 -8.41 -23.70 -58.05
N GLU A 358 -7.49 -22.91 -57.51
CA GLU A 358 -6.78 -21.87 -58.29
C GLU A 358 -5.83 -22.51 -59.30
N GLN A 359 -5.05 -23.51 -58.87
CA GLN A 359 -4.17 -24.26 -59.77
C GLN A 359 -4.96 -25.01 -60.85
N TYR A 360 -6.15 -25.52 -60.51
CA TYR A 360 -7.04 -26.14 -61.48
C TYR A 360 -7.54 -25.13 -62.51
N ALA A 361 -7.91 -23.91 -62.10
CA ALA A 361 -8.28 -22.85 -63.02
C ALA A 361 -7.12 -22.50 -63.99
N ASP A 362 -5.89 -22.40 -63.49
CA ASP A 362 -4.71 -22.16 -64.32
C ASP A 362 -4.45 -23.33 -65.29
N LEU A 363 -4.60 -24.57 -64.84
CA LEU A 363 -4.47 -25.75 -65.69
C LEU A 363 -5.53 -25.77 -66.80
N LEU A 364 -6.79 -25.49 -66.46
CA LEU A 364 -7.89 -25.43 -67.44
C LEU A 364 -7.61 -24.37 -68.51
N ARG A 365 -7.08 -23.21 -68.12
CA ARG A 365 -6.65 -22.16 -69.05
C ARG A 365 -5.54 -22.65 -69.98
N SER A 366 -4.44 -23.20 -69.43
CA SER A 366 -3.33 -23.73 -70.23
C SER A 366 -3.75 -24.86 -71.18
N LEU A 367 -4.62 -25.76 -70.72
CA LEU A 367 -5.18 -26.85 -71.52
C LEU A 367 -6.07 -26.32 -72.66
N THR A 368 -6.90 -25.32 -72.37
CA THR A 368 -7.74 -24.65 -73.37
C THR A 368 -6.88 -23.99 -74.45
N GLU A 369 -5.85 -23.23 -74.05
CA GLU A 369 -4.90 -22.60 -74.99
C GLU A 369 -4.25 -23.65 -75.91
N ALA A 370 -3.79 -24.77 -75.35
CA ALA A 370 -3.19 -25.84 -76.14
C ALA A 370 -4.17 -26.51 -77.11
N LEU A 371 -5.44 -26.72 -76.70
CA LEU A 371 -6.49 -27.30 -77.54
C LEU A 371 -6.91 -26.39 -78.69
N ILE A 372 -6.96 -25.08 -78.46
CA ILE A 372 -7.22 -24.07 -79.52
C ILE A 372 -6.11 -24.16 -80.58
N HIS A 373 -4.85 -24.13 -80.15
CA HIS A 373 -3.71 -24.21 -81.06
C HIS A 373 -3.57 -25.57 -81.76
N SER A 374 -4.09 -26.66 -81.18
CA SER A 374 -4.15 -27.97 -81.84
C SER A 374 -5.34 -28.13 -82.79
N GLY A 375 -6.22 -27.12 -82.93
CA GLY A 375 -7.40 -27.16 -83.79
C GLY A 375 -8.60 -27.93 -83.24
N ASN A 376 -8.59 -28.31 -81.95
CA ASN A 376 -9.69 -29.06 -81.32
C ASN A 376 -10.66 -28.11 -80.60
N ALA A 377 -11.41 -27.33 -81.38
CA ALA A 377 -12.28 -26.27 -80.88
C ALA A 377 -13.40 -26.79 -79.95
N THR A 378 -13.98 -27.97 -80.24
CA THR A 378 -15.07 -28.54 -79.43
C THR A 378 -14.60 -28.90 -78.02
N GLU A 379 -13.44 -29.53 -77.90
CA GLU A 379 -12.89 -29.87 -76.59
C GLU A 379 -12.34 -28.62 -75.87
N ALA A 380 -11.76 -27.67 -76.61
CA ALA A 380 -11.35 -26.37 -76.06
C ALA A 380 -12.53 -25.64 -75.41
N GLN A 381 -13.69 -25.57 -76.09
CA GLN A 381 -14.89 -24.92 -75.55
C GLN A 381 -15.32 -25.56 -74.22
N LYS A 382 -15.34 -26.89 -74.14
CA LYS A 382 -15.72 -27.61 -72.91
C LYS A 382 -14.82 -27.26 -71.72
N TYR A 383 -13.51 -27.14 -71.93
CA TYR A 383 -12.56 -26.79 -70.85
C TYR A 383 -12.60 -25.29 -70.55
N TYR A 384 -12.86 -24.45 -71.54
CA TYR A 384 -13.06 -23.01 -71.36
C TYR A 384 -14.32 -22.71 -70.52
N ASP A 385 -15.44 -23.38 -70.78
CA ASP A 385 -16.68 -23.21 -70.01
C ASP A 385 -16.46 -23.60 -68.54
N GLN A 386 -15.70 -24.66 -68.29
CA GLN A 386 -15.30 -25.06 -66.92
C GLN A 386 -14.39 -24.02 -66.26
N TYR A 387 -13.43 -23.46 -67.02
CA TYR A 387 -12.55 -22.41 -66.54
C TYR A 387 -13.34 -21.18 -66.12
N ILE A 388 -14.26 -20.69 -66.96
CA ILE A 388 -15.10 -19.53 -66.65
C ILE A 388 -15.95 -19.77 -65.41
N ALA A 389 -16.69 -20.89 -65.37
CA ALA A 389 -17.54 -21.20 -64.21
C ALA A 389 -16.74 -21.28 -62.89
N LEU A 390 -15.55 -21.88 -62.93
CA LEU A 390 -14.67 -21.97 -61.76
C LEU A 390 -14.07 -20.60 -61.40
N ASN A 391 -13.60 -19.84 -62.39
CA ASN A 391 -12.98 -18.54 -62.18
C ASN A 391 -13.98 -17.51 -61.65
N ASP A 392 -15.22 -17.52 -62.15
CA ASP A 392 -16.31 -16.67 -61.66
C ASP A 392 -16.64 -17.02 -60.20
N THR A 393 -16.74 -18.31 -59.89
CA THR A 393 -16.95 -18.78 -58.51
C THR A 393 -15.81 -18.33 -57.58
N LEU A 394 -14.55 -18.50 -58.00
CA LEU A 394 -13.38 -18.07 -57.22
C LEU A 394 -13.32 -16.55 -57.05
N THR A 395 -13.69 -15.80 -58.09
CA THR A 395 -13.71 -14.33 -58.06
C THR A 395 -14.81 -13.82 -57.14
N GLN A 396 -16.02 -14.38 -57.23
CA GLN A 396 -17.13 -14.04 -56.35
C GLN A 396 -16.79 -14.35 -54.89
N GLN A 397 -16.22 -15.53 -54.62
CA GLN A 397 -15.71 -15.88 -53.29
C GLN A 397 -14.70 -14.83 -52.81
N LYS A 398 -13.64 -14.55 -53.58
CA LYS A 398 -12.65 -13.53 -53.22
C LYS A 398 -13.29 -12.17 -52.93
N LEU A 399 -14.29 -11.76 -53.70
CA LEU A 399 -14.99 -10.49 -53.51
C LEU A 399 -15.81 -10.47 -52.21
N ASP A 400 -16.68 -11.46 -52.00
CA ASP A 400 -17.52 -11.58 -50.78
C ASP A 400 -16.65 -11.56 -49.52
N LEU A 401 -15.46 -12.14 -49.62
CA LEU A 401 -14.55 -12.31 -48.50
C LEU A 401 -13.70 -11.06 -48.25
N ASN A 402 -13.27 -10.38 -49.30
CA ASN A 402 -12.67 -9.04 -49.17
C ASN A 402 -13.67 -8.04 -48.58
N LEU A 403 -14.96 -8.14 -48.93
CA LEU A 403 -16.03 -7.32 -48.34
C LEU A 403 -16.21 -7.61 -46.85
N ALA A 404 -16.35 -8.88 -46.47
CA ALA A 404 -16.46 -9.29 -45.07
C ALA A 404 -15.24 -8.87 -44.23
N GLU A 405 -14.03 -8.94 -44.79
CA GLU A 405 -12.82 -8.48 -44.11
C GLU A 405 -12.79 -6.95 -43.98
N MET A 406 -13.14 -6.21 -45.03
CA MET A 406 -13.20 -4.75 -44.98
C MET A 406 -14.19 -4.27 -43.92
N GLU A 407 -15.36 -4.93 -43.82
CA GLU A 407 -16.34 -4.68 -42.78
C GLU A 407 -15.78 -4.99 -41.38
N ALA A 408 -15.12 -6.14 -41.19
CA ALA A 408 -14.52 -6.51 -39.92
C ALA A 408 -13.40 -5.55 -39.49
N VAL A 409 -12.56 -5.10 -40.42
CA VAL A 409 -11.51 -4.09 -40.16
C VAL A 409 -12.14 -2.75 -39.77
N PHE A 410 -13.18 -2.32 -40.47
CA PHE A 410 -13.91 -1.10 -40.17
C PHE A 410 -14.54 -1.15 -38.77
N GLN A 411 -15.28 -2.22 -38.46
CA GLN A 411 -15.87 -2.44 -37.14
C GLN A 411 -14.82 -2.51 -36.02
N ASN A 412 -13.67 -3.17 -36.26
CA ASN A 412 -12.59 -3.22 -35.28
C ASN A 412 -11.94 -1.86 -35.05
N LYS A 413 -11.76 -1.05 -36.11
CA LYS A 413 -11.24 0.31 -35.99
C LYS A 413 -12.20 1.18 -35.18
N ASP A 414 -13.50 1.08 -35.44
CA ASP A 414 -14.53 1.80 -34.68
C ASP A 414 -14.53 1.39 -33.19
N LYS A 415 -14.51 0.08 -32.90
CA LYS A 415 -14.37 -0.42 -31.52
C LYS A 415 -13.08 0.05 -30.84
N GLN A 416 -11.96 0.08 -31.56
CA GLN A 416 -10.69 0.54 -31.02
C GLN A 416 -10.75 2.03 -30.66
N GLN A 417 -11.38 2.86 -31.49
CA GLN A 417 -11.62 4.27 -31.19
C GLN A 417 -12.54 4.43 -29.97
N GLN A 418 -13.59 3.62 -29.85
CA GLN A 418 -14.46 3.62 -28.66
C GLN A 418 -13.69 3.25 -27.38
N ILE A 419 -12.81 2.25 -27.43
CA ILE A 419 -11.96 1.85 -26.31
C ILE A 419 -11.02 2.99 -25.91
N GLU A 420 -10.38 3.66 -26.87
CA GLU A 420 -9.50 4.81 -26.61
C GLU A 420 -10.26 5.95 -25.93
N VAL A 421 -11.48 6.26 -26.39
CA VAL A 421 -12.34 7.26 -25.75
C VAL A 421 -12.71 6.84 -24.32
N GLN A 422 -13.11 5.58 -24.10
CA GLN A 422 -13.43 5.07 -22.76
C GLN A 422 -12.22 5.09 -21.82
N GLN A 423 -11.03 4.76 -22.31
CA GLN A 423 -9.80 4.82 -21.52
C GLN A 423 -9.45 6.26 -21.12
N SER A 424 -9.64 7.22 -22.02
CA SER A 424 -9.49 8.65 -21.69
C SER A 424 -10.47 9.08 -20.60
N GLN A 425 -11.75 8.72 -20.73
CA GLN A 425 -12.78 9.04 -19.73
C GLN A 425 -12.47 8.41 -18.36
N LEU A 426 -11.97 7.18 -18.33
CA LEU A 426 -11.52 6.52 -17.10
C LEU A 426 -10.34 7.25 -16.46
N SER A 427 -9.36 7.66 -17.27
CA SER A 427 -8.22 8.45 -16.78
C SER A 427 -8.70 9.77 -16.15
N ASP A 428 -9.58 10.50 -16.83
CA ASP A 428 -10.15 11.75 -16.32
C ASP A 428 -10.91 11.52 -15.00
N ALA A 429 -11.71 10.46 -14.92
CA ALA A 429 -12.44 10.11 -13.70
C ALA A 429 -11.49 9.73 -12.55
N THR A 430 -10.40 9.01 -12.81
CA THR A 430 -9.39 8.71 -11.78
C THR A 430 -8.72 9.98 -11.27
N GLN A 431 -8.38 10.91 -12.16
CA GLN A 431 -7.77 12.19 -11.79
C GLN A 431 -8.73 13.05 -10.95
N GLN A 432 -10.01 13.12 -11.32
CA GLN A 432 -11.05 13.78 -10.52
C GLN A 432 -11.18 13.16 -9.13
N ARG A 433 -11.16 11.83 -9.03
CA ARG A 433 -11.21 11.13 -7.74
C ARG A 433 -10.01 11.47 -6.85
N PHE A 434 -8.81 11.57 -7.41
CA PHE A 434 -7.63 12.02 -6.65
C PHE A 434 -7.80 13.44 -6.11
N TRP A 435 -8.30 14.37 -6.93
CA TRP A 435 -8.57 15.75 -6.48
C TRP A 435 -9.64 15.81 -5.39
N LEU A 436 -10.72 15.02 -5.50
CA LEU A 436 -11.77 14.95 -4.48
C LEU A 436 -11.23 14.40 -3.15
N ILE A 437 -10.44 13.32 -3.18
CA ILE A 437 -9.82 12.75 -1.98
C ILE A 437 -8.86 13.76 -1.34
N GLY A 438 -8.03 14.42 -2.16
CA GLY A 438 -7.12 15.48 -1.70
C GLY A 438 -7.87 16.65 -1.06
N GLY A 439 -8.98 17.10 -1.67
CA GLY A 439 -9.84 18.14 -1.13
C GLY A 439 -10.51 17.76 0.20
N LEU A 440 -11.01 16.52 0.31
CA LEU A 440 -11.58 16.01 1.56
C LEU A 440 -10.52 15.91 2.67
N ALA A 441 -9.30 15.46 2.35
CA ALA A 441 -8.20 15.41 3.30
C ALA A 441 -7.81 16.82 3.79
N LEU A 442 -7.79 17.80 2.89
CA LEU A 442 -7.53 19.20 3.23
C LEU A 442 -8.63 19.77 4.15
N LEU A 443 -9.91 19.49 3.86
CA LEU A 443 -11.03 19.89 4.72
C LEU A 443 -10.93 19.26 6.11
N ALA A 444 -10.61 17.97 6.19
CA ALA A 444 -10.40 17.29 7.47
C ALA A 444 -9.23 17.91 8.25
N LEU A 445 -8.15 18.28 7.58
CA LEU A 445 -7.01 18.99 8.19
C LEU A 445 -7.43 20.37 8.72
N ILE A 446 -8.21 21.13 7.95
CA ILE A 446 -8.73 22.44 8.39
C ILE A 446 -9.61 22.28 9.63
N VAL A 447 -10.53 21.31 9.63
CA VAL A 447 -11.39 21.03 10.79
C VAL A 447 -10.56 20.62 12.01
N LEU A 448 -9.54 19.77 11.84
CA LEU A 448 -8.64 19.39 12.92
C LEU A 448 -7.88 20.60 13.48
N LEU A 449 -7.35 21.47 12.62
CA LEU A 449 -6.69 22.70 13.04
C LEU A 449 -7.63 23.64 13.80
N LEU A 450 -8.88 23.79 13.34
CA LEU A 450 -9.90 24.58 14.04
C LEU A 450 -10.22 24.00 15.43
N ILE A 451 -10.31 22.67 15.55
CA ILE A 451 -10.49 22.00 16.85
C ILE A 451 -9.29 22.28 17.77
N ILE A 452 -8.06 22.18 17.26
CA ILE A 452 -6.85 22.49 18.05
C ILE A 452 -6.85 23.95 18.51
N ILE A 453 -7.12 24.89 17.59
CA ILE A 453 -7.20 26.32 17.90
C ILE A 453 -8.29 26.59 18.96
N TYR A 454 -9.46 25.99 18.81
CA TYR A 454 -10.56 26.14 19.75
C TYR A 454 -10.20 25.61 21.14
N ARG A 455 -9.61 24.40 21.23
CA ARG A 455 -9.15 23.82 22.50
C ARG A 455 -8.08 24.67 23.16
N ASN A 456 -7.11 25.15 22.40
CA ASN A 456 -6.07 26.04 22.92
C ASN A 456 -6.67 27.33 23.47
N LYS A 457 -7.57 27.98 22.72
CA LYS A 457 -8.25 29.19 23.16
C LYS A 457 -9.04 28.97 24.45
N LYS A 458 -9.77 27.85 24.57
CA LYS A 458 -10.50 27.49 25.79
C LYS A 458 -9.57 27.29 26.97
N ASN A 459 -8.50 26.52 26.81
CA ASN A 459 -7.52 26.28 27.88
C ASN A 459 -6.84 27.58 28.33
N THR A 460 -6.52 28.49 27.39
CA THR A 460 -5.96 29.80 27.71
C THR A 460 -6.96 30.66 28.48
N ALA A 461 -8.25 30.65 28.11
CA ALA A 461 -9.30 31.37 28.83
C ALA A 461 -9.50 30.83 30.25
N ASP A 462 -9.52 29.51 30.43
CA ASP A 462 -9.66 28.87 31.74
C ASP A 462 -8.46 29.18 32.64
N LEU A 463 -7.24 29.14 32.09
CA LEU A 463 -6.02 29.54 32.81
C LEU A 463 -6.05 31.02 33.20
N PHE A 464 -6.49 31.89 32.28
CA PHE A 464 -6.61 33.32 32.52
C PHE A 464 -7.61 33.63 33.63
N ASN A 465 -8.77 32.97 33.63
CA ASN A 465 -9.77 33.09 34.69
C ASN A 465 -9.22 32.62 36.05
N LYS A 466 -8.52 31.48 36.09
CA LYS A 466 -7.89 30.99 37.32
C LYS A 466 -6.88 32.00 37.86
N LYS A 467 -6.06 32.61 36.98
CA LYS A 467 -5.09 33.63 37.37
C LYS A 467 -5.75 34.92 37.86
N ASN A 468 -6.85 35.34 37.26
CA ASN A 468 -7.60 36.50 37.74
C ASN A 468 -8.24 36.26 39.11
N LEU A 469 -8.77 35.06 39.38
CA LEU A 469 -9.28 34.71 40.70
C LEU A 469 -8.17 34.67 41.76
N GLU A 470 -7.00 34.12 41.41
CA GLU A 470 -5.82 34.12 42.28
C GLU A 470 -5.34 35.56 42.58
N LEU A 471 -5.31 36.42 41.56
CA LEU A 471 -4.97 37.84 41.73
C LEU A 471 -6.01 38.60 42.57
N ALA A 472 -7.29 38.32 42.39
CA ALA A 472 -8.36 38.93 43.18
C ALA A 472 -8.22 38.57 44.68
N SER A 473 -7.98 37.29 44.99
CA SER A 473 -7.73 36.84 46.37
C SER A 473 -6.49 37.50 46.98
N LEU A 474 -5.39 37.55 46.23
CA LEU A 474 -4.15 38.18 46.73
C LEU A 474 -4.33 39.68 46.99
N ASN A 475 -5.14 40.36 46.17
CA ASN A 475 -5.44 41.78 46.36
C ASN A 475 -6.34 42.01 47.60
N GLU A 476 -7.28 41.10 47.86
CA GLU A 476 -8.10 41.13 49.08
C GLU A 476 -7.24 40.93 50.34
N ASP A 477 -6.33 39.95 50.33
CA ASP A 477 -5.39 39.71 51.42
C ASP A 477 -4.48 40.93 51.67
N LEU A 478 -4.01 41.57 50.60
CA LEU A 478 -3.20 42.78 50.68
C LEU A 478 -3.97 43.95 51.29
N GLU A 479 -5.24 44.12 50.90
CA GLU A 479 -6.11 45.16 51.42
C GLU A 479 -6.39 44.96 52.92
N LEU A 480 -6.69 43.72 53.34
CA LEU A 480 -6.85 43.38 54.77
C LEU A 480 -5.59 43.66 55.58
N ALA A 481 -4.41 43.29 55.05
CA ALA A 481 -3.13 43.58 55.69
C ALA A 481 -2.89 45.09 55.82
N ASN A 482 -3.21 45.87 54.78
CA ASN A 482 -3.11 47.33 54.79
C ASN A 482 -4.06 47.97 55.82
N GLN A 483 -5.30 47.50 55.91
CA GLN A 483 -6.28 47.99 56.89
C GLN A 483 -5.82 47.70 58.32
N THR A 484 -5.28 46.50 58.56
CA THR A 484 -4.73 46.10 59.86
C THR A 484 -3.55 47.00 60.25
N LYS A 485 -2.64 47.25 59.30
CA LYS A 485 -1.51 48.18 59.48
C LYS A 485 -1.99 49.60 59.79
N ALA A 486 -2.97 50.12 59.05
CA ALA A 486 -3.52 51.46 59.28
C ALA A 486 -4.18 51.58 60.67
N LYS A 487 -4.92 50.57 61.09
CA LYS A 487 -5.56 50.50 62.41
C LYS A 487 -4.51 50.52 63.54
N LEU A 488 -3.42 49.75 63.42
CA LEU A 488 -2.30 49.79 64.37
C LEU A 488 -1.72 51.20 64.52
N PHE A 489 -1.41 51.88 63.42
CA PHE A 489 -0.85 53.24 63.48
C PHE A 489 -1.82 54.26 64.11
N SER A 490 -3.12 54.10 63.88
CA SER A 490 -4.14 54.94 64.51
C SER A 490 -4.17 54.75 66.04
N ILE A 491 -4.07 53.52 66.52
CA ILE A 491 -4.03 53.20 67.97
C ILE A 491 -2.79 53.83 68.62
N ILE A 492 -1.61 53.59 68.04
CA ILE A 492 -0.33 54.16 68.51
C ILE A 492 -0.45 55.68 68.65
N SER A 493 -1.01 56.34 67.63
CA SER A 493 -1.10 57.80 67.58
C SER A 493 -2.09 58.38 68.60
N HIS A 494 -3.16 57.65 68.94
CA HIS A 494 -4.20 58.14 69.84
C HIS A 494 -3.79 58.01 71.31
N ASP A 495 -3.32 56.83 71.71
CA ASP A 495 -3.15 56.48 73.13
C ASP A 495 -1.80 56.94 73.70
N LEU A 496 -0.75 57.04 72.88
CA LEU A 496 0.53 57.62 73.32
C LEU A 496 0.47 59.15 73.43
N ARG A 497 -0.40 59.81 72.64
CA ARG A 497 -0.42 61.28 72.55
C ARG A 497 -0.81 61.94 73.86
N SER A 498 -1.77 61.38 74.59
CA SER A 498 -2.26 61.95 75.85
C SER A 498 -1.19 61.95 76.96
N PRO A 499 -0.61 60.80 77.36
CA PRO A 499 0.43 60.78 78.40
C PRO A 499 1.71 61.51 77.98
N VAL A 500 2.16 61.40 76.72
CA VAL A 500 3.32 62.16 76.23
C VAL A 500 3.07 63.68 76.29
N SER A 501 1.87 64.13 75.92
CA SER A 501 1.50 65.54 76.02
C SER A 501 1.43 66.02 77.46
N GLN A 502 0.95 65.18 78.39
CA GLN A 502 0.90 65.47 79.82
C GLN A 502 2.31 65.57 80.43
N VAL A 503 3.18 64.59 80.18
CA VAL A 503 4.60 64.64 80.61
C VAL A 503 5.29 65.91 80.07
N ASN A 504 5.11 66.22 78.78
CA ASN A 504 5.68 67.42 78.18
C ASN A 504 5.11 68.71 78.79
N ALA A 505 3.81 68.77 79.08
CA ALA A 505 3.18 69.92 79.72
C ALA A 505 3.70 70.12 81.16
N PHE A 506 3.81 69.05 81.94
CA PHE A 506 4.33 69.11 83.32
C PHE A 506 5.81 69.48 83.37
N LEU A 507 6.65 68.90 82.50
CA LEU A 507 8.06 69.29 82.38
C LEU A 507 8.21 70.76 81.96
N LYS A 508 7.38 71.26 81.03
CA LYS A 508 7.37 72.68 80.65
C LYS A 508 6.96 73.62 81.79
N LEU A 509 5.99 73.22 82.61
CA LEU A 509 5.59 73.98 83.80
C LEU A 509 6.72 74.03 84.85
N GLN A 510 7.42 72.91 85.05
CA GLN A 510 8.58 72.82 85.94
C GLN A 510 9.75 73.69 85.44
N GLN A 511 9.99 73.73 84.12
CA GLN A 511 11.06 74.53 83.51
C GLN A 511 10.79 76.05 83.56
N LYS A 512 9.54 76.50 83.41
CA LYS A 512 9.19 77.92 83.40
C LYS A 512 9.17 78.59 84.79
N ASN A 513 9.01 77.83 85.87
CA ASN A 513 8.83 78.35 87.24
C ASN A 513 9.79 77.71 88.26
N ALA A 514 11.08 77.64 87.95
CA ALA A 514 12.05 76.91 88.77
C ALA A 514 12.25 77.44 90.21
N VAL A 515 11.83 78.67 90.54
CA VAL A 515 12.11 79.33 91.85
C VAL A 515 10.86 79.58 92.70
N ALA A 516 9.65 79.23 92.22
CA ALA A 516 8.38 79.61 92.88
C ALA A 516 7.52 78.44 93.39
N PHE A 517 7.94 77.19 93.23
CA PHE A 517 7.20 76.05 93.75
C PHE A 517 7.66 75.69 95.16
N SER A 518 6.72 75.56 96.08
CA SER A 518 6.95 74.93 97.38
C SER A 518 7.42 73.48 97.20
N GLU A 519 8.15 72.94 98.18
CA GLU A 519 8.63 71.55 98.15
C GLU A 519 7.47 70.56 97.93
N THR A 520 6.31 70.86 98.50
CA THR A 520 5.05 70.12 98.34
C THR A 520 4.51 70.12 96.91
N GLU A 521 4.56 71.25 96.19
CA GLU A 521 4.09 71.32 94.79
C GLU A 521 5.06 70.59 93.84
N ARG A 522 6.38 70.65 94.11
CA ARG A 522 7.37 69.88 93.35
C ARG A 522 7.18 68.37 93.52
N LEU A 523 6.88 67.91 94.73
CA LEU A 523 6.54 66.52 95.00
C LEU A 523 5.29 66.09 94.22
N GLN A 524 4.22 66.88 94.27
CA GLN A 524 2.99 66.58 93.51
C GLN A 524 3.21 66.53 92.00
N TYR A 525 3.97 67.46 91.41
CA TYR A 525 4.27 67.41 89.98
C TYR A 525 5.19 66.25 89.59
N ASN A 526 6.16 65.89 90.44
CA ASN A 526 6.99 64.70 90.22
C ASN A 526 6.15 63.41 90.30
N GLU A 527 5.21 63.32 91.23
CA GLU A 527 4.24 62.23 91.30
C GLU A 527 3.35 62.17 90.05
N MET A 528 2.90 63.33 89.53
CA MET A 528 2.13 63.40 88.28
C MET A 528 2.95 62.98 87.06
N ILE A 529 4.23 63.38 86.97
CA ILE A 529 5.14 62.96 85.89
C ILE A 529 5.42 61.46 85.99
N GLN A 530 5.67 60.94 87.20
CA GLN A 530 5.86 59.50 87.42
C GLN A 530 4.60 58.73 87.05
N SER A 531 3.42 59.19 87.44
CA SER A 531 2.14 58.58 87.08
C SER A 531 1.89 58.59 85.57
N ALA A 532 2.13 59.72 84.89
CA ALA A 532 1.97 59.82 83.44
C ALA A 532 2.99 58.98 82.67
N THR A 533 4.23 58.86 83.18
CA THR A 533 5.28 58.02 82.57
C THR A 533 5.02 56.54 82.82
N ALA A 534 4.54 56.16 84.00
CA ALA A 534 4.12 54.80 84.30
C ALA A 534 2.94 54.37 83.40
N SER A 535 1.95 55.25 83.23
CA SER A 535 0.81 55.01 82.33
C SER A 535 1.23 54.90 80.86
N LEU A 536 2.22 55.69 80.42
CA LEU A 536 2.81 55.57 79.08
C LEU A 536 3.49 54.21 78.88
N LEU A 537 4.26 53.77 79.88
CA LEU A 537 5.00 52.51 79.82
C LEU A 537 4.05 51.31 79.81
N GLU A 538 3.01 51.34 80.63
CA GLU A 538 1.92 50.37 80.64
C GLU A 538 1.20 50.31 79.27
N THR A 539 0.88 51.46 78.68
CA THR A 539 0.26 51.53 77.34
C THR A 539 1.18 50.94 76.26
N MET A 540 2.51 51.14 76.37
CA MET A 540 3.47 50.54 75.44
C MET A 540 3.58 49.03 75.61
N GLU A 541 3.59 48.51 76.84
CA GLU A 541 3.60 47.07 77.11
C GLU A 541 2.33 46.39 76.60
N ASP A 542 1.17 47.01 76.83
CA ASP A 542 -0.13 46.57 76.33
C ASP A 542 -0.16 46.55 74.79
N LEU A 543 0.35 47.59 74.13
CA LEU A 543 0.44 47.64 72.67
C LEU A 543 1.42 46.62 72.10
N LEU A 544 2.51 46.32 72.81
CA LEU A 544 3.49 45.32 72.40
C LEU A 544 2.95 43.91 72.57
N ALA A 545 2.19 43.64 73.65
CA ALA A 545 1.45 42.40 73.84
C ALA A 545 0.41 42.20 72.72
N TRP A 546 -0.34 43.26 72.39
CA TRP A 546 -1.30 43.26 71.28
C TRP A 546 -0.64 43.07 69.91
N SER A 547 0.46 43.77 69.62
CA SER A 547 1.19 43.59 68.36
C SER A 547 1.73 42.17 68.21
N LYS A 548 2.18 41.53 69.29
CA LYS A 548 2.61 40.12 69.28
C LYS A 548 1.43 39.18 69.06
N SER A 549 0.27 39.43 69.66
CA SER A 549 -0.92 38.60 69.46
C SER A 549 -1.45 38.65 68.03
N GLN A 550 -1.23 39.75 67.30
CA GLN A 550 -1.59 39.89 65.88
C GLN A 550 -0.61 39.18 64.91
N MET A 551 0.56 38.74 65.37
CA MET A 551 1.51 38.00 64.53
C MET A 551 1.16 36.51 64.49
N ASN A 552 1.02 35.93 63.29
CA ASN A 552 0.65 34.52 63.07
C ASN A 552 1.57 33.48 63.74
N GLN A 553 2.77 33.88 64.18
CA GLN A 553 3.75 32.98 64.83
C GLN A 553 3.63 32.93 66.36
N PHE A 554 2.74 33.70 66.99
CA PHE A 554 2.58 33.71 68.45
C PHE A 554 1.34 32.88 68.88
N GLN A 555 1.53 31.55 68.94
CA GLN A 555 0.52 30.60 69.41
C GLN A 555 0.59 30.46 70.95
N PRO A 556 -0.55 30.39 71.66
CA PRO A 556 -0.56 30.26 73.13
C PRO A 556 0.04 28.92 73.57
N GLN A 557 0.83 28.92 74.64
CA GLN A 557 1.38 27.71 75.26
C GLN A 557 0.50 27.27 76.42
N LEU A 558 -0.53 26.48 76.12
CA LEU A 558 -1.47 25.99 77.12
C LEU A 558 -0.83 24.91 78.00
N ASN A 559 -0.61 25.24 79.27
CA ASN A 559 -0.08 24.33 80.28
C ASN A 559 -1.07 24.24 81.47
N LYS A 560 -1.01 23.13 82.22
CA LYS A 560 -1.72 23.04 83.51
C LYS A 560 -0.95 23.87 84.54
N ILE A 561 -1.50 25.00 84.95
CA ILE A 561 -0.91 25.93 85.91
C ILE A 561 -1.83 26.06 87.13
N ASP A 562 -1.27 26.26 88.32
CA ASP A 562 -2.07 26.57 89.51
C ASP A 562 -2.38 28.07 89.52
N LEU A 563 -3.66 28.45 89.44
CA LEU A 563 -4.10 29.85 89.39
C LEU A 563 -3.57 30.68 90.57
N ASN A 564 -3.29 30.07 91.72
CA ASN A 564 -2.74 30.76 92.87
C ASN A 564 -1.37 31.41 92.58
N GLU A 565 -0.53 30.79 91.73
CA GLU A 565 0.80 31.30 91.38
C GLU A 565 0.74 32.63 90.60
N PRO A 566 0.13 32.70 89.40
CA PRO A 566 0.04 33.95 88.65
C PRO A 566 -0.82 35.00 89.39
N LEU A 567 -1.82 34.59 90.16
CA LEU A 567 -2.63 35.52 90.95
C LEU A 567 -1.80 36.17 92.06
N SER A 568 -0.98 35.39 92.77
CA SER A 568 -0.09 35.89 93.83
C SER A 568 0.92 36.90 93.28
N GLU A 569 1.54 36.59 92.13
CA GLU A 569 2.44 37.51 91.44
C GLU A 569 1.74 38.83 91.08
N VAL A 570 0.55 38.77 90.47
CA VAL A 570 -0.20 39.97 90.10
C VAL A 570 -0.62 40.77 91.33
N LEU A 571 -1.06 40.12 92.41
CA LEU A 571 -1.41 40.81 93.66
C LEU A 571 -0.20 41.50 94.30
N SER A 572 0.99 40.89 94.22
CA SER A 572 2.23 41.50 94.72
C SER A 572 2.59 42.79 93.96
N LEU A 573 2.40 42.80 92.63
CA LEU A 573 2.61 43.98 91.79
C LEU A 573 1.62 45.11 92.12
N MET A 574 0.40 44.76 92.52
CA MET A 574 -0.67 45.71 92.83
C MET A 574 -0.67 46.17 94.30
N GLN A 575 0.24 45.67 95.14
CA GLN A 575 0.20 45.86 96.59
C GLN A 575 0.27 47.34 97.00
N LEU A 576 1.05 48.17 96.29
CA LEU A 576 1.11 49.61 96.52
C LEU A 576 -0.23 50.30 96.23
N HIS A 577 -0.94 49.90 95.18
CA HIS A 577 -2.23 50.48 94.81
C HIS A 577 -3.36 50.03 95.75
N ILE A 578 -3.30 48.78 96.21
CA ILE A 578 -4.19 48.24 97.25
C ILE A 578 -3.98 49.01 98.57
N ALA A 579 -2.73 49.23 98.97
CA ALA A 579 -2.37 49.98 100.18
C ALA A 579 -2.77 51.46 100.09
N ALA A 580 -2.58 52.11 98.94
CA ALA A 580 -2.91 53.52 98.75
C ALA A 580 -4.41 53.83 98.97
N LYS A 581 -5.31 52.89 98.70
CA LYS A 581 -6.76 53.00 98.94
C LYS A 581 -7.24 52.26 100.21
N ASN A 582 -6.31 51.73 101.02
CA ASN A 582 -6.60 50.88 102.19
C ASN A 582 -7.57 49.72 101.88
N LEU A 583 -7.44 49.09 100.70
CA LEU A 583 -8.32 48.01 100.29
C LEU A 583 -7.97 46.70 101.01
N LYS A 584 -8.99 45.91 101.36
CA LYS A 584 -8.81 44.55 101.89
C LYS A 584 -9.00 43.52 100.79
N ILE A 585 -8.05 42.61 100.62
CA ILE A 585 -8.21 41.46 99.70
C ILE A 585 -8.73 40.27 100.50
N ASN A 586 -9.94 39.82 100.18
CA ASN A 586 -10.51 38.59 100.71
C ASN A 586 -10.31 37.48 99.68
N ASN A 587 -9.22 36.72 99.80
CA ASN A 587 -8.94 35.58 98.94
C ASN A 587 -9.56 34.30 99.53
N THR A 588 -10.60 33.78 98.89
CA THR A 588 -11.28 32.55 99.30
C THR A 588 -11.01 31.39 98.35
N LEU A 589 -9.88 31.41 97.63
CA LEU A 589 -9.48 30.33 96.73
C LEU A 589 -9.04 29.08 97.52
N PRO A 590 -9.32 27.86 97.00
CA PRO A 590 -8.70 26.64 97.49
C PRO A 590 -7.17 26.67 97.37
N ALA A 591 -6.47 25.88 98.19
CA ALA A 591 -5.01 25.84 98.23
C ALA A 591 -4.33 25.48 96.90
N GLN A 592 -5.02 24.76 96.01
CA GLN A 592 -4.59 24.48 94.65
C GLN A 592 -5.76 24.62 93.69
N VAL A 593 -5.58 25.38 92.62
CA VAL A 593 -6.61 25.65 91.61
C VAL A 593 -6.00 25.42 90.22
N PRO A 594 -5.91 24.15 89.75
CA PRO A 594 -5.32 23.86 88.46
C PRO A 594 -6.24 24.33 87.32
N VAL A 595 -5.69 25.16 86.42
CA VAL A 595 -6.36 25.65 85.21
C VAL A 595 -5.49 25.38 83.99
N LEU A 596 -6.12 25.12 82.83
CA LEU A 596 -5.42 25.01 81.55
C LEU A 596 -5.37 26.38 80.90
N SER A 597 -4.18 26.99 80.82
CA SER A 597 -4.01 28.32 80.23
C SER A 597 -2.56 28.57 79.82
N ASP A 598 -2.32 29.63 79.05
CA ASP A 598 -1.00 30.23 78.92
C ASP A 598 -0.75 31.15 80.13
N GLU A 599 0.33 30.90 80.85
CA GLU A 599 0.65 31.59 82.09
C GLU A 599 0.82 33.11 81.89
N ASN A 600 1.47 33.52 80.80
CA ASN A 600 1.74 34.93 80.53
C ASN A 600 0.46 35.67 80.08
N PHE A 601 -0.36 35.02 79.26
CA PHE A 601 -1.66 35.59 78.86
C PHE A 601 -2.58 35.71 80.05
N LEU A 602 -2.62 34.68 80.92
CA LEU A 602 -3.43 34.71 82.12
C LEU A 602 -2.97 35.81 83.09
N LYS A 603 -1.66 35.97 83.34
CA LYS A 603 -1.11 37.08 84.14
C LYS A 603 -1.55 38.44 83.59
N THR A 604 -1.50 38.61 82.27
CA THR A 604 -1.91 39.86 81.61
C THR A 604 -3.40 40.13 81.78
N ILE A 605 -4.25 39.11 81.61
CA ILE A 605 -5.71 39.20 81.81
C ILE A 605 -6.02 39.54 83.27
N LEU A 606 -5.44 38.80 84.23
CA LEU A 606 -5.64 39.00 85.65
C LEU A 606 -5.19 40.39 86.09
N ARG A 607 -4.02 40.86 85.63
CA ARG A 607 -3.51 42.21 85.92
C ARG A 607 -4.50 43.28 85.48
N ASN A 608 -4.95 43.22 84.23
CA ASN A 608 -5.89 44.20 83.67
C ASN A 608 -7.23 44.22 84.43
N LEU A 609 -7.79 43.05 84.75
CA LEU A 609 -9.05 42.95 85.46
C LEU A 609 -8.94 43.39 86.93
N LEU A 610 -7.87 42.99 87.63
CA LEU A 610 -7.64 43.38 89.03
C LEU A 610 -7.33 44.88 89.15
N GLN A 611 -6.55 45.44 88.23
CA GLN A 611 -6.26 46.87 88.22
C GLN A 611 -7.54 47.70 87.99
N ASN A 612 -8.41 47.25 87.08
CA ASN A 612 -9.74 47.85 86.91
C ASN A 612 -10.59 47.73 88.18
N ALA A 613 -10.59 46.57 88.84
CA ALA A 613 -11.30 46.37 90.10
C ALA A 613 -10.78 47.27 91.24
N ILE A 614 -9.45 47.46 91.36
CA ILE A 614 -8.82 48.37 92.33
C ILE A 614 -9.19 49.83 92.02
N LYS A 615 -9.14 50.21 90.74
CA LYS A 615 -9.47 51.57 90.30
C LYS A 615 -10.94 51.91 90.57
N ALA A 616 -11.85 50.98 90.28
CA ALA A 616 -13.29 51.14 90.49
C ALA A 616 -13.72 51.04 91.96
N SER A 617 -12.89 50.47 92.84
CA SER A 617 -13.19 50.35 94.27
C SER A 617 -13.14 51.67 95.02
N THR A 618 -14.08 51.88 95.96
CA THR A 618 -14.05 52.97 96.95
C THR A 618 -13.00 52.70 98.02
N GLU A 619 -12.50 53.75 98.69
CA GLU A 619 -11.52 53.60 99.79
C GLU A 619 -12.07 52.70 100.91
N ASN A 620 -11.17 51.92 101.53
CA ASN A 620 -11.48 50.95 102.58
C ASN A 620 -12.40 49.77 102.18
N ALA A 621 -12.70 49.61 100.89
CA ALA A 621 -13.52 48.50 100.39
C ALA A 621 -12.78 47.15 100.40
N THR A 622 -13.54 46.07 100.35
CA THR A 622 -13.03 44.71 100.21
C THR A 622 -13.19 44.22 98.77
N ILE A 623 -12.10 43.75 98.16
CA ILE A 623 -12.15 42.99 96.90
C ILE A 623 -12.13 41.50 97.25
N THR A 624 -13.14 40.76 96.79
CA THR A 624 -13.24 39.32 97.02
C THR A 624 -12.81 38.56 95.77
N LEU A 625 -11.91 37.60 95.96
CA LEU A 625 -11.42 36.68 94.94
C LEU A 625 -11.94 35.30 95.30
N ALA A 626 -12.78 34.73 94.43
CA ALA A 626 -13.41 33.44 94.66
C ALA A 626 -13.22 32.51 93.46
N PHE A 627 -13.18 31.20 93.71
CA PHE A 627 -13.16 30.21 92.65
C PHE A 627 -14.17 29.10 92.94
N ALA A 628 -15.09 28.86 92.01
CA ALA A 628 -16.10 27.81 92.11
C ALA A 628 -16.46 27.28 90.71
N GLN A 629 -16.60 25.95 90.57
CA GLN A 629 -17.06 25.30 89.33
C GLN A 629 -16.29 25.74 88.07
N HIS A 630 -14.96 25.86 88.14
CA HIS A 630 -14.09 26.35 87.05
C HIS A 630 -14.26 27.84 86.69
N VAL A 631 -14.89 28.62 87.55
CA VAL A 631 -15.06 30.07 87.39
C VAL A 631 -14.25 30.79 88.45
N PHE A 632 -13.35 31.67 88.01
CA PHE A 632 -12.69 32.63 88.89
C PHE A 632 -13.45 33.95 88.87
N SER A 633 -13.84 34.44 90.03
CA SER A 633 -14.62 35.67 90.18
C SER A 633 -13.82 36.73 90.91
N ILE A 634 -13.74 37.93 90.33
CA ILE A 634 -13.25 39.15 90.98
C ILE A 634 -14.46 40.01 91.29
N ILE A 635 -14.71 40.26 92.58
CA ILE A 635 -15.86 41.02 93.05
C ILE A 635 -15.36 42.25 93.80
N ASN A 636 -15.78 43.44 93.38
CA ASN A 636 -15.41 44.68 94.04
C ASN A 636 -16.62 45.60 94.28
N ALA A 637 -16.63 46.30 95.41
CA ALA A 637 -17.63 47.33 95.71
C ALA A 637 -17.17 48.69 95.17
N GLY A 638 -18.04 49.42 94.47
CA GLY A 638 -17.69 50.72 93.88
C GLY A 638 -18.40 51.00 92.55
N GLN A 639 -17.69 51.59 91.59
CA GLN A 639 -18.27 51.98 90.30
C GLN A 639 -18.85 50.77 89.56
N HIS A 640 -20.09 50.92 89.10
CA HIS A 640 -20.83 49.87 88.39
C HIS A 640 -20.33 49.72 86.94
N PHE A 641 -19.97 48.50 86.54
CA PHE A 641 -19.52 48.16 85.19
C PHE A 641 -20.23 46.88 84.71
N SER A 642 -21.00 46.98 83.62
CA SER A 642 -21.91 45.92 83.16
C SER A 642 -21.36 45.21 81.93
N GLN A 643 -21.91 44.04 81.60
CA GLN A 643 -21.61 43.37 80.33
C GLN A 643 -21.84 44.27 79.10
N ALA A 644 -22.87 45.11 79.12
CA ALA A 644 -23.10 46.09 78.04
C ALA A 644 -21.98 47.16 77.98
N HIS A 645 -21.47 47.62 79.14
CA HIS A 645 -20.31 48.52 79.16
C HIS A 645 -19.03 47.84 78.65
N TYR A 646 -18.86 46.54 78.93
CA TYR A 646 -17.76 45.74 78.38
C TYR A 646 -17.86 45.65 76.86
N GLU A 647 -19.02 45.25 76.33
CA GLU A 647 -19.26 45.14 74.87
C GLU A 647 -19.15 46.50 74.16
N GLN A 648 -19.61 47.58 74.80
CA GLN A 648 -19.42 48.94 74.31
C GLN A 648 -17.93 49.32 74.28
N ALA A 649 -17.15 48.99 75.32
CA ALA A 649 -15.71 49.22 75.33
C ALA A 649 -14.96 48.44 74.24
N LEU A 650 -15.49 47.27 73.81
CA LEU A 650 -14.93 46.50 72.70
C LEU A 650 -15.26 47.11 71.32
N THR A 651 -16.42 47.76 71.19
CA THR A 651 -16.94 48.26 69.90
C THR A 651 -16.63 49.73 69.64
N GLU A 652 -16.70 50.59 70.65
CA GLU A 652 -16.38 52.00 70.53
C GLU A 652 -14.86 52.23 70.57
N GLY A 653 -14.38 53.04 69.63
CA GLY A 653 -12.99 53.51 69.61
C GLY A 653 -12.69 54.40 70.82
N PHE A 654 -11.43 54.42 71.22
CA PHE A 654 -10.86 55.07 72.40
C PHE A 654 -11.51 56.43 72.77
N HIS A 655 -12.46 56.43 73.68
CA HIS A 655 -12.96 57.66 74.30
C HIS A 655 -12.79 57.67 75.81
N LYS A 656 -12.34 58.85 76.27
CA LYS A 656 -12.05 59.25 77.65
C LYS A 656 -13.20 58.92 78.59
N ASN A 657 -13.09 57.83 79.34
CA ASN A 657 -13.63 57.70 80.69
C ASN A 657 -12.80 56.67 81.45
N ALA A 658 -12.90 56.69 82.78
CA ALA A 658 -11.86 56.27 83.73
C ALA A 658 -11.50 54.76 83.77
N LEU A 659 -11.78 53.95 82.75
CA LEU A 659 -11.33 52.56 82.62
C LEU A 659 -10.67 52.41 81.24
N ASN A 660 -9.40 51.97 81.20
CA ASN A 660 -8.59 51.99 79.98
C ASN A 660 -9.17 51.01 78.93
N GLY A 661 -9.70 51.53 77.82
CA GLY A 661 -10.33 50.73 76.75
C GLY A 661 -9.37 49.77 76.01
N LEU A 662 -8.06 50.01 76.08
CA LEU A 662 -7.05 49.09 75.52
C LEU A 662 -6.93 47.80 76.35
N GLY A 663 -6.87 47.93 77.68
CA GLY A 663 -6.70 46.80 78.60
C GLY A 663 -7.85 45.79 78.50
N LEU A 664 -9.09 46.25 78.34
CA LEU A 664 -10.25 45.36 78.16
C LEU A 664 -10.28 44.67 76.79
N LYS A 665 -9.77 45.30 75.73
CA LYS A 665 -9.62 44.64 74.42
C LYS A 665 -8.52 43.59 74.43
N ILE A 666 -7.42 43.84 75.14
CA ILE A 666 -6.37 42.85 75.36
C ILE A 666 -6.92 41.67 76.16
N VAL A 667 -7.74 41.93 77.17
CA VAL A 667 -8.46 40.87 77.89
C VAL A 667 -9.29 40.03 76.93
N ASP A 668 -10.14 40.63 76.08
CA ASP A 668 -10.98 39.90 75.12
C ASP A 668 -10.17 39.08 74.10
N GLU A 669 -9.10 39.67 73.55
CA GLU A 669 -8.31 39.02 72.52
C GLU A 669 -7.46 37.87 73.07
N LEU A 670 -6.78 38.10 74.20
CA LEU A 670 -6.00 37.06 74.84
C LEU A 670 -6.92 35.95 75.36
N SER A 671 -8.07 36.29 75.95
CA SER A 671 -9.02 35.30 76.45
C SER A 671 -9.54 34.42 75.33
N ARG A 672 -9.87 34.97 74.14
CA ARG A 672 -10.23 34.16 72.96
C ARG A 672 -9.11 33.20 72.52
N LYS A 673 -7.85 33.64 72.57
CA LYS A 673 -6.70 32.78 72.19
C LYS A 673 -6.50 31.61 73.16
N ILE A 674 -6.71 31.82 74.46
CA ILE A 674 -6.67 30.73 75.47
C ILE A 674 -8.03 30.06 75.71
N GLN A 675 -9.04 30.36 74.88
CA GLN A 675 -10.41 29.83 75.02
C GLN A 675 -11.04 30.08 76.40
N LEU A 676 -10.66 31.18 77.05
CA LEU A 676 -11.22 31.68 78.30
C LEU A 676 -12.36 32.66 78.00
N GLN A 677 -13.53 32.45 78.61
CA GLN A 677 -14.64 33.40 78.50
C GLN A 677 -14.64 34.35 79.69
N VAL A 678 -14.82 35.65 79.44
CA VAL A 678 -14.92 36.69 80.48
C VAL A 678 -16.30 37.33 80.41
N THR A 679 -17.00 37.40 81.54
CA THR A 679 -18.31 38.07 81.63
C THR A 679 -18.40 38.97 82.85
N PHE A 680 -19.24 40.01 82.76
CA PHE A 680 -19.50 40.94 83.86
C PHE A 680 -20.95 40.84 84.32
N ASP A 681 -21.17 40.40 85.56
CA ASP A 681 -22.50 40.25 86.16
C ASP A 681 -22.80 41.39 87.17
N ASN A 682 -24.07 41.80 87.22
CA ASN A 682 -24.58 42.94 88.00
C ASN A 682 -25.64 42.52 89.04
N THR A 683 -25.50 41.33 89.61
CA THR A 683 -26.42 40.84 90.66
C THR A 683 -26.31 41.60 92.00
N PHE A 684 -25.41 42.60 92.12
CA PHE A 684 -25.23 43.45 93.30
C PHE A 684 -25.58 44.92 93.01
N SER A 685 -26.35 45.56 93.89
CA SER A 685 -26.80 46.96 93.72
C SER A 685 -25.69 48.03 93.86
N SER A 686 -24.46 47.65 94.23
CA SER A 686 -23.33 48.59 94.43
C SER A 686 -21.94 47.94 94.25
N GLY A 687 -21.69 47.29 93.11
CA GLY A 687 -20.37 46.72 92.79
C GLY A 687 -20.29 46.11 91.39
N THR A 688 -19.14 45.53 91.06
CA THR A 688 -18.89 44.82 89.79
C THR A 688 -18.38 43.40 90.09
N LYS A 689 -18.90 42.39 89.38
CA LYS A 689 -18.39 41.02 89.40
C LYS A 689 -17.89 40.62 88.01
N ALA A 690 -16.59 40.37 87.89
CA ALA A 690 -15.98 39.83 86.68
C ALA A 690 -15.72 38.34 86.85
N ASP A 691 -16.31 37.52 85.98
CA ASP A 691 -16.21 36.06 85.98
C ASP A 691 -15.36 35.60 84.79
N LEU A 692 -14.32 34.80 85.09
CA LEU A 692 -13.44 34.15 84.11
C LEU A 692 -13.75 32.65 84.12
N PHE A 693 -14.29 32.14 83.01
CA PHE A 693 -14.67 30.73 82.85
C PHE A 693 -13.54 29.98 82.16
N PHE A 694 -12.89 29.08 82.91
CA PHE A 694 -11.91 28.17 82.36
C PHE A 694 -12.61 26.97 81.72
N GLY A 695 -12.21 26.62 80.49
CA GLY A 695 -12.69 25.41 79.81
C GLY A 695 -12.38 24.15 80.61
N LYS A 696 -13.24 23.13 80.49
CA LYS A 696 -13.06 21.83 81.16
C LYS A 696 -11.81 21.08 80.70
#